data_AF-E3PYT6-F1
#
_entry.id   AF-E3PYT6-F1
#
_cell.length_a   1.000
_cell.length_b   1.000
_cell.length_c   1.000
_cell.angle_alpha   90.00
_cell.angle_beta   90.00
_cell.angle_gamma   90.00
#
_symmetry.space_group_name_H-M   'P 1'
#
loop_
_entity.id
_entity.type
_entity.pdbx_description
1 polymer ?
#
loop_
_entity_poly.entity_id
_entity_poly.type
_entity_poly.pdbx_seq_one_letter_code
_entity_poly.pdbx_strand_id
1 'polypeptide(L)'
;MLKKILDSISYQTDKFIRENIHVNQSYMALKWNGFEKILVSGSKHYVKAMLILISFFAAIFIVMVSGKSYIKPYIAEWFPDWYTLFDAQINLLGGQLTIIGIVYPMVVGLVSVIFQRKSARKIVHAAYQTYSGFMLAGLSGLCLSGFMLCGLLLRTFVGNYNYAIICGISIIWMMLNIALSVWFFVQSLSVLDDEKRERMVLRFLTTDILSAHVKSQLHSSFLNNPVKSQIIKNERYSNLTFEDYSFENDYSVIKSEISIQEVIKDIYVRPLKIILWLVNMHGRLKKKQIAIALFSRLDSRSEFDTLPLFKVKNIESEHVLITLLTRCFRTGIATQRHIATDRIIKGLLGDAIDALASADINAFDEAIEGFCRDITTFTDGFNFRQGQQTDNLLLLADDIFLDRSFTDKLYTELYQLFRQAVIRIDVSERFYTKCMNIPGMLCSKRESISFKEIQLALMYTFYSWDILVRWGHANTGRLDLTQRQSYEALLRNFVEIWEGWTDGLKYISKKTGGQQLYHDTLKEHLFTLPDIVACAVLSGESGSVDWAVDLMNRWLHTARRSADSHNTALFSWQEFIVTQATLDGEIVFSPENTPLRKPVEFSQLQDSFYKNTLTDLRLLTAAFIISKPDAVQNKECQFAVSTLLDGSLVENTGGFERLSDSMATSTDIIDVFIRLLTWDKSERRDATNSPGNIIRKLSSAHGKSLVSGRTYMGRRLGGIEDLIPQIAELSVLRCGDTSSVSHKMKAIVASNVLSYQLLQNIVGNLSSLHNAINKLTGAAFVAENIFNERRQKVSELIQEYQDLFTNQIEQEIINSPVSSTILGNFGSVVSEFFNKSLNKNMLFSLFGNITPAPVENSNIMGRIFFSMDKQDVTDNFSRKIHGFEENCAYALINEHVLDLLDLLSRQPAQRYIDVTSFTELMSVVHDYDDLQEGDYLIVGDERLWDQFNEYRANTIDSVEGKEDILFYDEDRKVQIRGKEKSCSLYIRPHFDAIDAVLVNKNYFEEYKIKSEGENIFTFNAEEVDGKPLEIALHSQYEGEAVFSGQIKIRFTLRNDSVSSQALPGEDAS
;
A
#
# COMPACT_ATOMS: atom_id res chain seq x y z
N MET A 1 -19.11 33.85 -2.05
CA MET A 1 -18.15 34.67 -1.27
C MET A 1 -17.72 33.97 0.02
N LEU A 2 -18.66 33.57 0.89
CA LEU A 2 -18.38 32.86 2.16
C LEU A 2 -17.46 31.62 2.01
N LYS A 3 -17.76 30.74 1.04
CA LYS A 3 -16.95 29.53 0.73
C LYS A 3 -15.47 29.83 0.42
N LYS A 4 -15.20 30.95 -0.24
CA LYS A 4 -13.84 31.42 -0.56
C LYS A 4 -13.12 31.95 0.68
N ILE A 5 -13.83 32.63 1.57
CA ILE A 5 -13.27 33.19 2.81
C ILE A 5 -12.86 32.06 3.77
N LEU A 6 -13.71 31.04 3.89
CA LEU A 6 -13.51 29.87 4.76
C LEU A 6 -12.60 28.80 4.15
N ASP A 7 -12.15 28.99 2.91
CA ASP A 7 -11.38 28.02 2.13
C ASP A 7 -12.03 26.62 2.16
N SER A 8 -13.34 26.54 1.95
CA SER A 8 -14.09 25.28 1.99
C SER A 8 -13.57 24.29 0.94
N ILE A 9 -13.71 22.98 1.17
CA ILE A 9 -13.38 21.95 0.18
C ILE A 9 -14.08 22.21 -1.15
N SER A 10 -15.36 22.57 -1.14
CA SER A 10 -16.08 23.03 -2.34
C SER A 10 -15.35 24.12 -3.14
N TYR A 11 -14.75 25.09 -2.44
CA TYR A 11 -13.97 26.16 -3.09
C TYR A 11 -12.62 25.65 -3.59
N GLN A 12 -11.94 24.79 -2.84
CA GLN A 12 -10.68 24.19 -3.28
C GLN A 12 -10.86 23.32 -4.52
N THR A 13 -11.94 22.54 -4.61
CA THR A 13 -12.32 21.80 -5.83
C THR A 13 -12.53 22.74 -7.02
N ASP A 14 -13.32 23.81 -6.85
CA ASP A 14 -13.57 24.80 -7.90
C ASP A 14 -12.31 25.57 -8.32
N LYS A 15 -11.42 25.84 -7.36
CA LYS A 15 -10.13 26.47 -7.59
C LYS A 15 -9.21 25.53 -8.40
N PHE A 16 -9.12 24.25 -8.00
CA PHE A 16 -8.30 23.25 -8.67
C PHE A 16 -8.72 23.07 -10.14
N ILE A 17 -10.02 22.92 -10.44
CA ILE A 17 -10.52 22.79 -11.82
C ILE A 17 -10.17 24.05 -12.63
N ARG A 18 -10.24 25.23 -12.02
CA ARG A 18 -9.92 26.47 -12.71
C ARG A 18 -8.43 26.62 -13.02
N GLU A 19 -7.57 26.21 -12.11
CA GLU A 19 -6.12 26.34 -12.26
C GLU A 19 -5.56 25.26 -13.20
N ASN A 20 -6.19 24.08 -13.27
CA ASN A 20 -5.66 22.94 -14.03
C ASN A 20 -6.41 22.63 -15.33
N ILE A 21 -7.75 22.70 -15.34
CA ILE A 21 -8.56 22.31 -16.51
C ILE A 21 -8.91 23.51 -17.40
N HIS A 22 -9.22 24.66 -16.79
CA HIS A 22 -9.55 25.86 -17.58
C HIS A 22 -8.35 26.47 -18.33
N VAL A 23 -7.14 25.96 -18.11
CA VAL A 23 -5.93 26.34 -18.85
C VAL A 23 -5.68 25.40 -20.05
N ASN A 24 -6.29 24.21 -20.06
CA ASN A 24 -6.12 23.21 -21.10
C ASN A 24 -6.79 23.67 -22.42
N GLN A 25 -6.04 23.68 -23.51
CA GLN A 25 -6.51 24.14 -24.83
C GLN A 25 -7.63 23.26 -25.38
N SER A 26 -7.52 21.94 -25.23
CA SER A 26 -8.50 20.95 -25.68
C SER A 26 -9.84 21.14 -24.94
N TYR A 27 -9.79 21.47 -23.65
CA TYR A 27 -10.99 21.83 -22.89
C TYR A 27 -11.56 23.18 -23.33
N MET A 28 -10.72 24.19 -23.58
CA MET A 28 -11.18 25.51 -24.05
C MET A 28 -11.89 25.43 -25.42
N ALA A 29 -11.44 24.55 -26.32
CA ALA A 29 -12.07 24.33 -27.63
C ALA A 29 -13.50 23.78 -27.54
N LEU A 30 -13.78 23.00 -26.48
CA LEU A 30 -15.09 22.38 -26.22
C LEU A 30 -15.98 23.16 -25.26
N LYS A 31 -15.44 24.19 -24.61
CA LYS A 31 -16.18 25.01 -23.65
C LYS A 31 -17.19 25.92 -24.36
N TRP A 32 -18.37 26.08 -23.75
CA TRP A 32 -19.35 27.07 -24.19
C TRP A 32 -18.79 28.49 -24.13
N ASN A 33 -19.02 29.26 -25.20
CA ASN A 33 -18.70 30.69 -25.25
C ASN A 33 -19.53 31.47 -24.23
N GLY A 34 -19.13 32.71 -23.92
CA GLY A 34 -19.79 33.53 -22.89
C GLY A 34 -21.31 33.69 -23.11
N PHE A 35 -21.72 33.97 -24.35
CA PHE A 35 -23.13 34.07 -24.74
C PHE A 35 -23.86 32.72 -24.62
N GLU A 36 -23.26 31.65 -25.17
CA GLU A 36 -23.82 30.30 -25.12
C GLU A 36 -24.00 29.82 -23.67
N LYS A 37 -23.07 30.16 -22.78
CA LYS A 37 -23.14 29.80 -21.36
C LYS A 37 -24.34 30.42 -20.66
N ILE A 38 -24.71 31.65 -21.00
CA ILE A 38 -25.91 32.32 -20.46
C ILE A 38 -27.15 31.56 -20.94
N LEU A 39 -27.19 31.22 -22.23
CA LEU A 39 -28.34 30.55 -22.85
C LEU A 39 -28.51 29.11 -22.33
N VAL A 40 -27.42 28.34 -22.24
CA VAL A 40 -27.41 26.99 -21.65
C VAL A 40 -27.81 27.04 -20.16
N SER A 41 -27.28 28.00 -19.39
CA SER A 41 -27.66 28.17 -17.98
C SER A 41 -29.15 28.53 -17.86
N GLY A 42 -29.64 29.40 -18.74
CA GLY A 42 -31.04 29.78 -18.85
C GLY A 42 -31.92 28.61 -19.22
N SER A 43 -31.49 27.75 -20.13
CA SER A 43 -32.23 26.53 -20.51
C SER A 43 -32.26 25.49 -19.38
N LYS A 44 -31.13 25.27 -18.68
CA LYS A 44 -31.06 24.31 -17.55
C LYS A 44 -31.87 24.72 -16.33
N HIS A 45 -31.96 26.02 -16.07
CA HIS A 45 -32.66 26.59 -14.92
C HIS A 45 -33.73 27.58 -15.37
N TYR A 46 -34.53 27.18 -16.37
CA TYR A 46 -35.51 28.06 -17.04
C TYR A 46 -36.47 28.76 -16.08
N VAL A 47 -36.92 28.10 -15.00
CA VAL A 47 -37.76 28.74 -13.98
C VAL A 47 -37.01 29.87 -13.26
N LYS A 48 -35.75 29.64 -12.85
CA LYS A 48 -34.94 30.68 -12.19
C LYS A 48 -34.61 31.82 -13.14
N ALA A 49 -34.31 31.49 -14.40
CA ALA A 49 -34.07 32.49 -15.44
C ALA A 49 -35.30 33.37 -15.66
N MET A 50 -36.51 32.78 -15.68
CA MET A 50 -37.76 33.55 -15.75
C MET A 50 -37.97 34.44 -14.54
N LEU A 51 -37.74 33.93 -13.32
CA LEU A 51 -37.86 34.76 -12.11
C LEU A 51 -36.90 35.96 -12.14
N ILE A 52 -35.67 35.76 -12.61
CA ILE A 52 -34.69 36.84 -12.79
C ILE A 52 -35.18 37.84 -13.85
N LEU A 53 -35.70 37.35 -14.98
CA LEU A 53 -36.20 38.19 -16.06
C LEU A 53 -37.42 39.02 -15.64
N ILE A 54 -38.37 38.40 -14.94
CA ILE A 54 -39.53 39.07 -14.36
C ILE A 54 -39.08 40.10 -13.32
N SER A 55 -38.14 39.74 -12.43
CA SER A 55 -37.59 40.68 -11.44
C SER A 55 -36.87 41.86 -12.09
N PHE A 56 -36.17 41.64 -13.20
CA PHE A 56 -35.47 42.69 -13.95
C PHE A 56 -36.47 43.67 -14.58
N PHE A 57 -37.49 43.17 -15.27
CA PHE A 57 -38.52 44.03 -15.85
C PHE A 57 -39.42 44.69 -14.81
N ALA A 58 -39.66 44.04 -13.66
CA ALA A 58 -40.33 44.65 -12.52
C ALA A 58 -39.50 45.80 -11.93
N ALA A 59 -38.18 45.65 -11.81
CA ALA A 59 -37.30 46.72 -11.36
C ALA A 59 -37.30 47.90 -12.36
N ILE A 60 -37.25 47.63 -13.67
CA ILE A 60 -37.40 48.67 -14.70
C ILE A 60 -38.74 49.40 -14.54
N PHE A 61 -39.83 48.66 -14.38
CA PHE A 61 -41.15 49.24 -14.17
C PHE A 61 -41.19 50.15 -12.93
N ILE A 62 -40.66 49.69 -11.79
CA ILE A 62 -40.59 50.48 -10.55
C ILE A 62 -39.77 51.76 -10.76
N VAL A 63 -38.58 51.68 -11.37
CA VAL A 63 -37.73 52.84 -11.65
C VAL A 63 -38.46 53.85 -12.55
N MET A 64 -39.13 53.38 -13.61
CA MET A 64 -39.86 54.24 -14.54
C MET A 64 -41.08 54.90 -13.90
N VAL A 65 -41.77 54.20 -13.01
CA VAL A 65 -42.91 54.73 -12.25
C VAL A 65 -42.45 55.75 -11.20
N SER A 66 -41.39 55.45 -10.42
CA SER A 66 -40.83 56.36 -9.42
C SER A 66 -40.19 57.59 -10.05
N GLY A 67 -39.58 57.44 -11.23
CA GLY A 67 -38.97 58.53 -11.99
C GLY A 67 -39.95 59.33 -12.86
N LYS A 68 -41.26 59.10 -12.75
CA LYS A 68 -42.30 59.69 -13.61
C LYS A 68 -42.15 61.20 -13.82
N SER A 69 -41.88 61.98 -12.77
CA SER A 69 -41.78 63.45 -12.85
C SER A 69 -40.60 63.93 -13.69
N TYR A 70 -39.51 63.15 -13.73
CA TYR A 70 -38.31 63.48 -14.49
C TYR A 70 -38.35 62.86 -15.89
N ILE A 71 -38.84 61.62 -16.02
CA ILE A 71 -38.76 60.83 -17.26
C ILE A 71 -39.86 61.20 -18.26
N LYS A 72 -41.08 61.48 -17.77
CA LYS A 72 -42.24 61.81 -18.62
C LYS A 72 -42.00 63.01 -19.57
N PRO A 73 -41.41 64.15 -19.16
CA PRO A 73 -41.15 65.25 -20.08
C PRO A 73 -40.13 64.89 -21.17
N TYR A 74 -39.04 64.19 -20.83
CA TYR A 74 -38.05 63.72 -21.83
C TYR A 74 -38.66 62.74 -22.85
N ILE A 75 -39.50 61.80 -22.40
CA ILE A 75 -40.16 60.86 -23.33
C ILE A 75 -41.14 61.60 -24.25
N ALA A 76 -41.87 62.60 -23.75
CA ALA A 76 -42.78 63.40 -24.57
C ALA A 76 -42.05 64.24 -25.64
N GLU A 77 -40.79 64.62 -25.40
CA GLU A 77 -39.94 65.35 -26.34
C GLU A 77 -39.37 64.43 -27.43
N TRP A 78 -38.88 63.24 -27.07
CA TRP A 78 -38.24 62.30 -28.00
C TRP A 78 -39.22 61.33 -28.69
N PHE A 79 -40.40 61.11 -28.10
CA PHE A 79 -41.43 60.18 -28.60
C PHE A 79 -42.85 60.71 -28.34
N PRO A 80 -43.29 61.74 -29.10
CA PRO A 80 -44.56 62.43 -28.87
C PRO A 80 -45.79 61.53 -29.05
N ASP A 81 -45.74 60.53 -29.93
CA ASP A 81 -46.85 59.61 -30.23
C ASP A 81 -46.78 58.28 -29.46
N TRP A 82 -46.39 58.32 -28.18
CA TRP A 82 -46.23 57.11 -27.35
C TRP A 82 -47.50 56.26 -27.15
N TYR A 83 -48.68 56.81 -27.41
CA TYR A 83 -49.96 56.11 -27.33
C TYR A 83 -50.15 55.09 -28.47
N THR A 84 -49.42 55.22 -29.58
CA THR A 84 -49.42 54.23 -30.70
C THR A 84 -48.89 52.86 -30.27
N LEU A 85 -48.14 52.80 -29.17
CA LEU A 85 -47.66 51.55 -28.57
C LEU A 85 -48.81 50.65 -28.09
N PHE A 86 -50.00 51.22 -27.85
CA PHE A 86 -51.18 50.48 -27.40
C PHE A 86 -51.75 49.60 -28.51
N ASP A 87 -51.77 50.09 -29.73
CA ASP A 87 -52.32 49.38 -30.89
C ASP A 87 -51.42 48.20 -31.29
N ALA A 88 -50.11 48.31 -31.02
CA ALA A 88 -49.17 47.24 -31.25
C ALA A 88 -49.38 46.02 -30.32
N GLN A 89 -49.94 46.19 -29.12
CA GLN A 89 -50.00 45.12 -28.10
C GLN A 89 -50.78 43.89 -28.53
N ILE A 90 -51.95 44.07 -29.17
CA ILE A 90 -52.80 42.94 -29.59
C ILE A 90 -52.12 42.15 -30.70
N ASN A 91 -51.51 42.84 -31.66
CA ASN A 91 -50.77 42.21 -32.76
C ASN A 91 -49.52 41.47 -32.25
N LEU A 92 -48.80 42.05 -31.30
CA LEU A 92 -47.65 41.42 -30.65
C LEU A 92 -48.05 40.17 -29.86
N LEU A 93 -49.16 40.22 -29.12
CA LEU A 93 -49.68 39.06 -28.39
C LEU A 93 -50.06 37.93 -29.36
N GLY A 94 -50.76 38.26 -30.46
CA GLY A 94 -51.11 37.29 -31.50
C GLY A 94 -49.88 36.65 -32.16
N GLY A 95 -48.87 37.45 -32.50
CA GLY A 95 -47.60 36.96 -33.03
C GLY A 95 -46.88 36.00 -32.08
N GLN A 96 -46.78 36.35 -30.79
CA GLN A 96 -46.12 35.52 -29.78
C GLN A 96 -46.83 34.18 -29.56
N LEU A 97 -48.16 34.19 -29.48
CA LEU A 97 -48.97 32.98 -29.32
C LEU A 97 -48.85 32.06 -30.55
N THR A 98 -48.74 32.62 -31.75
CA THR A 98 -48.50 31.85 -32.98
C THR A 98 -47.14 31.15 -32.96
N ILE A 99 -46.08 31.85 -32.54
CA ILE A 99 -44.74 31.27 -32.41
C ILE A 99 -44.73 30.10 -31.42
N ILE A 100 -45.34 30.28 -30.25
CA ILE A 100 -45.36 29.24 -29.19
C ILE A 100 -46.28 28.08 -29.55
N GLY A 101 -47.47 28.38 -30.11
CA GLY A 101 -48.53 27.39 -30.34
C GLY A 101 -48.33 26.56 -31.60
N ILE A 102 -47.63 27.09 -32.61
CA ILE A 102 -47.48 26.43 -33.92
C ILE A 102 -46.00 26.18 -34.23
N VAL A 103 -45.16 27.21 -34.23
CA VAL A 103 -43.78 27.12 -34.74
C VAL A 103 -42.92 26.20 -33.87
N TYR A 104 -42.91 26.40 -32.54
CA TYR A 104 -42.09 25.59 -31.64
C TYR A 104 -42.47 24.10 -31.63
N PRO A 105 -43.76 23.69 -31.48
CA PRO A 105 -44.15 22.29 -31.54
C PRO A 105 -43.79 21.62 -32.87
N MET A 106 -43.95 22.34 -33.99
CA MET A 106 -43.64 21.80 -35.33
C MET A 106 -42.14 21.46 -35.46
N VAL A 107 -41.25 22.38 -35.09
CA VAL A 107 -39.80 22.18 -35.19
C VAL A 107 -39.33 21.07 -34.24
N VAL A 108 -39.80 21.05 -32.98
CA VAL A 108 -39.45 20.00 -32.02
C VAL A 108 -39.95 18.63 -32.49
N GLY A 109 -41.15 18.57 -33.09
CA GLY A 109 -41.71 17.37 -33.68
C GLY A 109 -40.84 16.81 -34.81
N LEU A 110 -40.43 17.67 -35.75
CA LEU A 110 -39.55 17.29 -36.87
C LEU A 110 -38.22 16.70 -36.39
N VAL A 111 -37.52 17.42 -35.50
CA VAL A 111 -36.26 16.97 -34.89
C VAL A 111 -36.46 15.63 -34.19
N SER A 112 -37.54 15.47 -33.42
CA SER A 112 -37.82 14.24 -32.67
C SER A 112 -38.06 13.02 -33.54
N VAL A 113 -38.68 13.19 -34.73
CA VAL A 113 -38.93 12.11 -35.70
C VAL A 113 -37.65 11.69 -36.41
N ILE A 114 -36.82 12.64 -36.83
CA ILE A 114 -35.55 12.37 -37.52
C ILE A 114 -34.61 11.52 -36.64
N PHE A 115 -34.63 11.75 -35.32
CA PHE A 115 -33.78 11.01 -34.39
C PHE A 115 -34.35 9.69 -33.86
N GLN A 116 -35.52 9.22 -34.34
CA GLN A 116 -36.13 7.97 -33.84
C GLN A 116 -35.31 6.70 -34.14
N ARG A 117 -34.41 6.70 -35.13
CA ARG A 117 -33.73 5.49 -35.63
C ARG A 117 -32.32 5.20 -35.09
N LYS A 118 -31.73 6.02 -34.21
CA LYS A 118 -30.33 5.82 -33.72
C LYS A 118 -30.26 5.44 -32.24
N SER A 119 -29.38 4.51 -31.87
CA SER A 119 -29.08 4.12 -30.48
C SER A 119 -28.62 5.29 -29.60
N ALA A 120 -27.97 6.31 -30.17
CA ALA A 120 -27.54 7.55 -29.49
C ALA A 120 -28.67 8.59 -29.23
N ARG A 121 -29.92 8.31 -29.62
CA ARG A 121 -31.06 9.27 -29.59
C ARG A 121 -31.20 10.04 -28.28
N LYS A 122 -31.06 9.36 -27.12
CA LYS A 122 -31.26 9.98 -25.80
C LYS A 122 -30.22 11.07 -25.51
N ILE A 123 -28.97 10.85 -25.88
CA ILE A 123 -27.87 11.80 -25.63
C ILE A 123 -27.98 12.99 -26.57
N VAL A 124 -28.20 12.72 -27.87
CA VAL A 124 -28.41 13.78 -28.88
C VAL A 124 -29.60 14.66 -28.51
N HIS A 125 -30.72 14.05 -28.10
CA HIS A 125 -31.90 14.81 -27.70
C HIS A 125 -31.64 15.64 -26.43
N ALA A 126 -30.95 15.11 -25.42
CA ALA A 126 -30.59 15.85 -24.22
C ALA A 126 -29.65 17.04 -24.51
N ALA A 127 -28.67 16.85 -25.39
CA ALA A 127 -27.77 17.92 -25.86
C ALA A 127 -28.56 19.01 -26.59
N TYR A 128 -29.42 18.62 -27.53
CA TYR A 128 -30.30 19.52 -28.26
C TYR A 128 -31.22 20.32 -27.33
N GLN A 129 -31.91 19.66 -26.40
CA GLN A 129 -32.81 20.32 -25.45
C GLN A 129 -32.08 21.38 -24.63
N THR A 130 -30.84 21.09 -24.24
CA THR A 130 -30.02 21.99 -23.42
C THR A 130 -29.52 23.19 -24.23
N TYR A 131 -29.03 22.97 -25.45
CA TYR A 131 -28.34 24.00 -26.25
C TYR A 131 -29.27 24.84 -27.13
N SER A 132 -30.37 24.26 -27.63
CA SER A 132 -31.34 24.98 -28.48
C SER A 132 -32.08 26.09 -27.74
N GLY A 133 -32.07 26.09 -26.41
CA GLY A 133 -32.73 27.10 -25.58
C GLY A 133 -34.26 27.07 -25.70
N PHE A 134 -34.84 26.02 -26.30
CA PHE A 134 -36.27 25.99 -26.61
C PHE A 134 -37.15 26.13 -25.36
N MET A 135 -36.75 25.52 -24.22
CA MET A 135 -37.47 25.66 -22.94
C MET A 135 -37.43 27.11 -22.42
N LEU A 136 -36.29 27.78 -22.55
CA LEU A 136 -36.13 29.18 -22.17
C LEU A 136 -36.96 30.09 -23.09
N ALA A 137 -36.87 29.90 -24.41
CA ALA A 137 -37.58 30.70 -25.41
C ALA A 137 -39.09 30.50 -25.33
N GLY A 138 -39.55 29.26 -25.14
CA GLY A 138 -40.95 28.89 -24.95
C GLY A 138 -41.55 29.48 -23.68
N LEU A 139 -40.89 29.30 -22.54
CA LEU A 139 -41.40 29.82 -21.27
C LEU A 139 -41.33 31.35 -21.20
N SER A 140 -40.28 31.97 -21.75
CA SER A 140 -40.20 33.44 -21.87
C SER A 140 -41.30 34.00 -22.75
N GLY A 141 -41.62 33.30 -23.84
CA GLY A 141 -42.76 33.61 -24.69
C GLY A 141 -44.08 33.54 -23.94
N LEU A 142 -44.33 32.45 -23.20
CA LEU A 142 -45.55 32.26 -22.41
C LEU A 142 -45.70 33.32 -21.32
N CYS A 143 -44.62 33.61 -20.58
CA CYS A 143 -44.59 34.66 -19.57
C CYS A 143 -44.85 36.03 -20.19
N LEU A 144 -44.29 36.32 -21.37
CA LEU A 144 -44.55 37.57 -22.08
C LEU A 144 -46.02 37.69 -22.50
N SER A 145 -46.60 36.63 -23.07
CA SER A 145 -48.03 36.62 -23.43
C SER A 145 -48.92 36.86 -22.21
N GLY A 146 -48.61 36.22 -21.07
CA GLY A 146 -49.29 36.46 -19.80
C GLY A 146 -49.11 37.89 -19.28
N PHE A 147 -47.90 38.45 -19.41
CA PHE A 147 -47.60 39.83 -19.04
C PHE A 147 -48.38 40.85 -19.88
N MET A 148 -48.43 40.68 -21.20
CA MET A 148 -49.22 41.53 -22.10
C MET A 148 -50.71 41.44 -21.80
N LEU A 149 -51.24 40.22 -21.58
CA LEU A 149 -52.65 40.00 -21.24
C LEU A 149 -53.01 40.66 -19.91
N CYS A 150 -52.18 40.50 -18.88
CA CYS A 150 -52.38 41.15 -17.58
C CYS A 150 -52.29 42.68 -17.71
N GLY A 151 -51.34 43.19 -18.49
CA GLY A 151 -51.21 44.61 -18.80
C GLY A 151 -52.46 45.20 -19.45
N LEU A 152 -53.05 44.49 -20.41
CA LEU A 152 -54.31 44.87 -21.07
C LEU A 152 -55.47 44.96 -20.07
N LEU A 153 -55.59 43.98 -19.16
CA LEU A 153 -56.63 43.97 -18.12
C LEU A 153 -56.43 45.08 -17.07
N LEU A 154 -55.18 45.40 -16.74
CA LEU A 154 -54.84 46.43 -15.75
C LEU A 154 -54.88 47.87 -16.31
N ARG A 155 -54.97 48.04 -17.64
CA ARG A 155 -55.00 49.36 -18.29
C ARG A 155 -56.06 50.29 -17.68
N THR A 156 -57.23 49.76 -17.37
CA THR A 156 -58.36 50.52 -16.80
C THR A 156 -58.09 51.04 -15.40
N PHE A 157 -57.14 50.47 -14.66
CA PHE A 157 -56.84 50.81 -13.26
C PHE A 157 -55.57 51.64 -13.09
N VAL A 158 -54.56 51.46 -13.94
CA VAL A 158 -53.19 51.97 -13.71
C VAL A 158 -52.88 53.24 -14.52
N GLY A 159 -53.76 53.61 -15.47
CA GLY A 159 -53.69 54.84 -16.28
C GLY A 159 -52.71 54.77 -17.46
N ASN A 160 -52.88 55.66 -18.44
CA ASN A 160 -52.21 55.57 -19.75
C ASN A 160 -50.68 55.61 -19.67
N TYR A 161 -50.09 56.45 -18.80
CA TYR A 161 -48.63 56.55 -18.69
C TYR A 161 -47.99 55.24 -18.21
N ASN A 162 -48.54 54.62 -17.17
CA ASN A 162 -48.02 53.36 -16.64
C ASN A 162 -48.29 52.20 -17.61
N TYR A 163 -49.44 52.23 -18.30
CA TYR A 163 -49.73 51.27 -19.36
C TYR A 163 -48.75 51.40 -20.54
N ALA A 164 -48.29 52.61 -20.87
CA ALA A 164 -47.25 52.80 -21.89
C ALA A 164 -45.89 52.24 -21.47
N ILE A 165 -45.53 52.33 -20.19
CA ILE A 165 -44.33 51.66 -19.65
C ILE A 165 -44.46 50.13 -19.82
N ILE A 166 -45.63 49.55 -19.50
CA ILE A 166 -45.91 48.12 -19.71
C ILE A 166 -45.78 47.75 -21.19
N CYS A 167 -46.30 48.59 -22.10
CA CYS A 167 -46.19 48.36 -23.54
C CYS A 167 -44.74 48.41 -24.04
N GLY A 168 -43.96 49.40 -23.57
CA GLY A 168 -42.53 49.53 -23.89
C GLY A 168 -41.71 48.35 -23.38
N ILE A 169 -41.95 47.91 -22.14
CA ILE A 169 -41.34 46.69 -21.58
C ILE A 169 -41.69 45.47 -22.45
N SER A 170 -42.95 45.34 -22.86
CA SER A 170 -43.42 44.22 -23.68
C SER A 170 -42.74 44.17 -25.05
N ILE A 171 -42.45 45.32 -25.67
CA ILE A 171 -41.70 45.39 -26.94
C ILE A 171 -40.24 44.99 -26.75
N ILE A 172 -39.58 45.49 -25.71
CA ILE A 172 -38.18 45.11 -25.41
C ILE A 172 -38.09 43.61 -25.13
N TRP A 173 -39.02 43.05 -24.36
CA TRP A 173 -39.09 41.62 -24.09
C TRP A 173 -39.44 40.82 -25.36
N MET A 174 -40.31 41.33 -26.23
CA MET A 174 -40.58 40.70 -27.52
C MET A 174 -39.31 40.60 -28.38
N MET A 175 -38.51 41.66 -28.47
CA MET A 175 -37.26 41.64 -29.23
C MET A 175 -36.30 40.56 -28.71
N LEU A 176 -36.23 40.40 -27.38
CA LEU A 176 -35.48 39.30 -26.76
C LEU A 176 -36.05 37.92 -27.17
N ASN A 177 -37.37 37.75 -27.16
CA ASN A 177 -38.01 36.50 -27.58
C ASN A 177 -37.82 36.19 -29.06
N ILE A 178 -37.82 37.18 -29.95
CA ILE A 178 -37.50 37.00 -31.37
C ILE A 178 -36.05 36.53 -31.51
N ALA A 179 -35.10 37.16 -30.82
CA ALA A 179 -33.70 36.74 -30.86
C ALA A 179 -33.51 35.29 -30.35
N LEU A 180 -34.20 34.91 -29.27
CA LEU A 180 -34.22 33.53 -28.76
C LEU A 180 -34.87 32.56 -29.74
N SER A 181 -35.93 32.98 -30.45
CA SER A 181 -36.61 32.17 -31.47
C SER A 181 -35.70 31.90 -32.68
N VAL A 182 -34.99 32.94 -33.15
CA VAL A 182 -34.02 32.82 -34.25
C VAL A 182 -32.88 31.88 -33.85
N TRP A 183 -32.34 32.04 -32.64
CA TRP A 183 -31.34 31.11 -32.11
C TRP A 183 -31.84 29.66 -32.10
N PHE A 184 -33.03 29.44 -31.52
CA PHE A 184 -33.66 28.12 -31.47
C PHE A 184 -33.80 27.48 -32.86
N PHE A 185 -34.22 28.26 -33.85
CA PHE A 185 -34.40 27.78 -35.22
C PHE A 185 -33.06 27.45 -35.90
N VAL A 186 -32.07 28.33 -35.80
CA VAL A 186 -30.71 28.09 -36.32
C VAL A 186 -30.11 26.82 -35.72
N GLN A 187 -30.27 26.61 -34.41
CA GLN A 187 -29.77 25.40 -33.76
C GLN A 187 -30.56 24.13 -34.12
N SER A 188 -31.85 24.27 -34.43
CA SER A 188 -32.63 23.13 -34.91
C SER A 188 -32.21 22.70 -36.33
N LEU A 189 -31.80 23.64 -37.19
CA LEU A 189 -31.22 23.33 -38.50
C LEU A 189 -29.78 22.81 -38.39
N SER A 190 -28.96 23.36 -37.48
CA SER A 190 -27.57 22.92 -37.31
C SER A 190 -27.46 21.47 -36.85
N VAL A 191 -28.45 20.97 -36.12
CA VAL A 191 -28.51 19.57 -35.65
C VAL A 191 -28.82 18.57 -36.78
N LEU A 192 -29.30 19.04 -37.94
CA LEU A 192 -29.47 18.20 -39.13
C LEU A 192 -28.14 17.91 -39.85
N ASP A 193 -27.13 18.74 -39.62
CA ASP A 193 -25.77 18.58 -40.14
C ASP A 193 -24.97 17.68 -39.18
N ASP A 194 -24.42 16.58 -39.72
CA ASP A 194 -23.75 15.54 -38.93
C ASP A 194 -22.56 16.08 -38.14
N GLU A 195 -21.69 16.90 -38.75
CA GLU A 195 -20.50 17.44 -38.09
C GLU A 195 -20.86 18.42 -36.96
N LYS A 196 -21.85 19.29 -37.21
CA LYS A 196 -22.29 20.28 -36.22
C LYS A 196 -23.00 19.59 -35.05
N ARG A 197 -23.78 18.55 -35.34
CA ARG A 197 -24.43 17.72 -34.32
C ARG A 197 -23.40 17.02 -33.44
N GLU A 198 -22.41 16.35 -34.02
CA GLU A 198 -21.34 15.67 -33.28
C GLU A 198 -20.59 16.64 -32.39
N ARG A 199 -20.20 17.81 -32.93
CA ARG A 199 -19.56 18.87 -32.14
C ARG A 199 -20.43 19.34 -30.97
N MET A 200 -21.73 19.54 -31.18
CA MET A 200 -22.66 19.93 -30.12
C MET A 200 -22.76 18.87 -29.03
N VAL A 201 -22.90 17.59 -29.42
CA VAL A 201 -22.96 16.47 -28.48
C VAL A 201 -21.67 16.38 -27.66
N LEU A 202 -20.51 16.47 -28.30
CA LEU A 202 -19.22 16.42 -27.64
C LEU A 202 -19.07 17.56 -26.61
N ARG A 203 -19.42 18.80 -26.99
CA ARG A 203 -19.41 19.96 -26.07
C ARG A 203 -20.32 19.75 -24.86
N PHE A 204 -21.52 19.22 -25.07
CA PHE A 204 -22.47 18.91 -24.01
C PHE A 204 -21.93 17.82 -23.07
N LEU A 205 -21.39 16.73 -23.63
CA LEU A 205 -20.79 15.66 -22.83
C LEU A 205 -19.63 16.19 -21.97
N THR A 206 -18.70 16.94 -22.56
CA THR A 206 -17.52 17.47 -21.85
C THR A 206 -17.90 18.53 -20.81
N THR A 207 -18.63 19.57 -21.20
CA THR A 207 -18.84 20.77 -20.35
C THR A 207 -19.95 20.57 -19.33
N ASP A 208 -20.99 19.81 -19.65
CA ASP A 208 -22.19 19.74 -18.82
C ASP A 208 -22.29 18.46 -18.00
N ILE A 209 -21.80 17.34 -18.55
CA ILE A 209 -21.86 16.04 -17.90
C ILE A 209 -20.53 15.71 -17.23
N LEU A 210 -19.46 15.55 -17.99
CA LEU A 210 -18.17 15.09 -17.47
C LEU A 210 -17.56 16.11 -16.50
N SER A 211 -17.65 17.41 -16.81
CA SER A 211 -17.21 18.46 -15.86
C SER A 211 -17.95 18.39 -14.52
N ALA A 212 -19.25 18.11 -14.54
CA ALA A 212 -20.03 17.94 -13.30
C ALA A 212 -19.67 16.65 -12.56
N HIS A 213 -19.43 15.55 -13.29
CA HIS A 213 -18.97 14.29 -12.73
C HIS A 213 -17.59 14.42 -12.08
N VAL A 214 -16.59 14.92 -12.82
CA VAL A 214 -15.23 15.19 -12.33
C VAL A 214 -15.25 16.10 -11.11
N LYS A 215 -16.05 17.17 -11.14
CA LYS A 215 -16.20 18.06 -9.97
C LYS A 215 -16.75 17.33 -8.76
N SER A 216 -17.73 16.45 -8.93
CA SER A 216 -18.29 15.65 -7.84
C SER A 216 -17.27 14.66 -7.27
N GLN A 217 -16.55 13.95 -8.15
CA GLN A 217 -15.53 12.96 -7.78
C GLN A 217 -14.36 13.63 -7.05
N LEU A 218 -13.82 14.71 -7.61
CA LEU A 218 -12.75 15.48 -6.98
C LEU A 218 -13.18 16.06 -5.62
N HIS A 219 -14.42 16.53 -5.51
CA HIS A 219 -14.98 16.99 -4.23
C HIS A 219 -15.06 15.85 -3.20
N SER A 220 -15.52 14.66 -3.61
CA SER A 220 -15.58 13.46 -2.76
C SER A 220 -14.18 13.08 -2.27
N SER A 221 -13.21 13.01 -3.17
CA SER A 221 -11.82 12.68 -2.86
C SER A 221 -11.17 13.66 -1.88
N PHE A 222 -11.36 14.96 -2.09
CA PHE A 222 -10.86 15.99 -1.18
C PHE A 222 -11.53 15.92 0.21
N LEU A 223 -12.81 15.55 0.26
CA LEU A 223 -13.59 15.43 1.49
C LEU A 223 -13.19 14.22 2.32
N ASN A 224 -13.00 13.06 1.69
CA ASN A 224 -12.72 11.82 2.39
C ASN A 224 -11.22 11.62 2.66
N ASN A 225 -10.34 12.14 1.79
CA ASN A 225 -8.88 11.98 1.90
C ASN A 225 -8.11 13.32 1.88
N PRO A 226 -8.32 14.22 2.85
CA PRO A 226 -7.66 15.53 2.88
C PRO A 226 -6.14 15.47 3.09
N VAL A 227 -5.58 14.42 3.70
CA VAL A 227 -4.13 14.23 3.89
C VAL A 227 -3.49 13.77 2.60
N LYS A 228 -4.00 12.69 1.99
CA LYS A 228 -3.54 12.21 0.68
C LYS A 228 -3.65 13.29 -0.40
N SER A 229 -4.71 14.10 -0.35
CA SER A 229 -4.94 15.24 -1.26
C SER A 229 -4.08 16.47 -0.93
N GLN A 230 -3.20 16.42 0.08
CA GLN A 230 -2.32 17.51 0.49
C GLN A 230 -3.05 18.79 0.96
N ILE A 231 -4.33 18.68 1.32
CA ILE A 231 -5.13 19.77 1.89
C ILE A 231 -4.68 20.04 3.32
N ILE A 232 -4.43 18.96 4.06
CA ILE A 232 -3.82 18.94 5.40
C ILE A 232 -2.43 18.31 5.26
N LYS A 233 -1.42 18.93 5.88
CA LYS A 233 -0.02 18.48 5.82
C LYS A 233 0.46 18.15 7.22
N ASN A 234 0.65 16.86 7.50
CA ASN A 234 1.05 16.38 8.84
C ASN A 234 2.42 16.90 9.27
N GLU A 235 3.34 17.13 8.34
CA GLU A 235 4.68 17.72 8.59
C GLU A 235 4.65 19.06 9.35
N ARG A 236 3.51 19.76 9.36
CA ARG A 236 3.34 21.03 10.08
C ARG A 236 3.01 20.87 11.57
N TYR A 237 2.80 19.65 12.03
CA TYR A 237 2.37 19.36 13.39
C TYR A 237 3.33 18.36 14.04
N SER A 238 3.93 18.71 15.17
CA SER A 238 4.90 17.87 15.88
C SER A 238 4.25 16.88 16.84
N ASN A 239 3.07 17.20 17.37
CA ASN A 239 2.39 16.47 18.44
C ASN A 239 0.94 16.10 18.06
N LEU A 240 0.59 16.20 16.78
CA LEU A 240 -0.72 15.85 16.23
C LEU A 240 -0.55 15.09 14.91
N THR A 241 -1.17 13.92 14.81
CA THR A 241 -1.31 13.19 13.55
C THR A 241 -2.76 13.30 13.06
N PHE A 242 -2.94 13.76 11.82
CA PHE A 242 -4.25 13.71 11.16
C PHE A 242 -4.23 12.58 10.13
N GLU A 243 -5.19 11.68 10.20
CA GLU A 243 -5.31 10.50 9.34
C GLU A 243 -6.58 10.61 8.49
N ASP A 244 -6.51 10.13 7.24
CA ASP A 244 -7.68 10.09 6.37
C ASP A 244 -8.74 9.12 6.90
N TYR A 245 -8.34 8.02 7.54
CA TYR A 245 -9.20 7.12 8.31
C TYR A 245 -8.34 6.14 9.14
N SER A 246 -8.92 5.56 10.19
CA SER A 246 -8.31 4.49 10.98
C SER A 246 -9.35 3.45 11.39
N PHE A 247 -8.95 2.17 11.30
CA PHE A 247 -9.74 1.00 11.74
C PHE A 247 -9.30 0.49 13.12
N GLU A 248 -8.40 1.19 13.81
CA GLU A 248 -8.01 0.82 15.17
C GLU A 248 -9.18 1.04 16.15
N ASN A 249 -9.33 0.11 17.10
CA ASN A 249 -10.43 0.13 18.08
C ASN A 249 -10.20 1.10 19.25
N ASP A 250 -9.01 1.70 19.36
CA ASP A 250 -8.61 2.56 20.48
C ASP A 250 -8.97 4.04 20.29
N TYR A 251 -9.70 4.36 19.22
CA TYR A 251 -10.22 5.70 18.94
C TYR A 251 -11.62 5.93 19.52
N SER A 252 -11.84 7.12 20.08
CA SER A 252 -13.17 7.60 20.46
C SER A 252 -13.88 8.27 19.28
N VAL A 253 -15.10 7.83 18.95
CA VAL A 253 -15.89 8.36 17.82
C VAL A 253 -16.63 9.64 18.24
N ILE A 254 -16.40 10.74 17.52
CA ILE A 254 -17.08 12.02 17.71
C ILE A 254 -18.27 12.11 16.75
N LYS A 255 -19.44 12.37 17.32
CA LYS A 255 -20.73 12.38 16.63
C LYS A 255 -21.27 13.80 16.46
N SER A 256 -22.11 13.99 15.45
CA SER A 256 -22.93 15.19 15.30
C SER A 256 -24.23 15.08 16.12
N GLU A 257 -24.88 16.21 16.43
CA GLU A 257 -26.23 16.25 17.01
C GLU A 257 -27.34 15.91 15.98
N ILE A 258 -26.95 15.60 14.74
CA ILE A 258 -27.86 15.51 13.59
C ILE A 258 -28.08 14.05 13.16
N SER A 259 -29.25 13.78 12.58
CA SER A 259 -29.71 12.46 12.09
C SER A 259 -28.68 11.76 11.20
N ILE A 260 -28.61 10.42 11.32
CA ILE A 260 -27.75 9.54 10.53
C ILE A 260 -28.01 9.61 9.01
N GLN A 261 -29.19 10.11 8.60
CA GLN A 261 -29.57 10.25 7.18
C GLN A 261 -28.82 11.39 6.47
N GLU A 262 -28.14 12.27 7.21
CA GLU A 262 -27.31 13.32 6.63
C GLU A 262 -25.90 12.83 6.24
N VAL A 263 -25.26 13.56 5.33
CA VAL A 263 -23.88 13.30 4.88
C VAL A 263 -23.06 14.56 5.05
N ILE A 264 -21.75 14.40 5.31
CA ILE A 264 -20.81 15.52 5.29
C ILE A 264 -20.78 16.10 3.86
N LYS A 265 -21.18 17.35 3.74
CA LYS A 265 -21.29 18.08 2.46
C LYS A 265 -20.08 18.96 2.17
N ASP A 266 -19.40 19.46 3.19
CA ASP A 266 -18.26 20.36 3.03
C ASP A 266 -17.43 20.40 4.33
N ILE A 267 -16.16 20.77 4.21
CA ILE A 267 -15.27 21.03 5.35
C ILE A 267 -14.66 22.41 5.18
N TYR A 268 -14.73 23.24 6.23
CA TYR A 268 -14.11 24.56 6.24
C TYR A 268 -12.63 24.44 6.62
N VAL A 269 -11.75 24.37 5.62
CA VAL A 269 -10.32 24.05 5.81
C VAL A 269 -9.59 25.13 6.61
N ARG A 270 -9.92 26.41 6.42
CA ARG A 270 -9.24 27.50 7.13
C ARG A 270 -9.48 27.47 8.65
N PRO A 271 -10.72 27.44 9.16
CA PRO A 271 -10.94 27.28 10.60
C PRO A 271 -10.45 25.92 11.11
N LEU A 272 -10.56 24.86 10.31
CA LEU A 272 -10.02 23.53 10.66
C LEU A 272 -8.52 23.61 10.98
N LYS A 273 -7.72 24.21 10.11
CA LYS A 273 -6.26 24.37 10.33
C LYS A 273 -5.93 25.15 11.59
N ILE A 274 -6.73 26.16 11.94
CA ILE A 274 -6.57 26.95 13.17
C ILE A 274 -6.84 26.07 14.40
N ILE A 275 -7.90 25.26 14.37
CA ILE A 275 -8.24 24.37 15.50
C ILE A 275 -7.21 23.25 15.62
N LEU A 276 -6.78 22.62 14.53
CA LEU A 276 -5.71 21.62 14.54
C LEU A 276 -4.40 22.19 15.12
N TRP A 277 -4.08 23.45 14.81
CA TRP A 277 -2.93 24.12 15.42
C TRP A 277 -3.08 24.30 16.94
N LEU A 278 -4.28 24.65 17.43
CA LEU A 278 -4.57 24.73 18.87
C LEU A 278 -4.49 23.35 19.54
N VAL A 279 -4.96 22.29 18.89
CA VAL A 279 -4.85 20.90 19.38
C VAL A 279 -3.39 20.47 19.46
N ASN A 280 -2.58 20.77 18.44
CA ASN A 280 -1.13 20.50 18.46
C ASN A 280 -0.43 21.22 19.62
N MET A 281 -0.78 22.48 19.89
CA MET A 281 -0.26 23.23 21.05
C MET A 281 -0.66 22.59 22.38
N HIS A 282 -1.90 22.10 22.50
CA HIS A 282 -2.35 21.36 23.68
C HIS A 282 -1.56 20.06 23.89
N GLY A 283 -1.36 19.27 22.82
CA GLY A 283 -0.55 18.04 22.86
C GLY A 283 0.90 18.33 23.29
N ARG A 284 1.50 19.42 22.80
CA ARG A 284 2.84 19.88 23.22
C ARG A 284 2.90 20.23 24.71
N LEU A 285 1.90 20.97 25.23
CA LEU A 285 1.84 21.33 26.66
C LEU A 285 1.68 20.11 27.57
N LYS A 286 0.97 19.07 27.10
CA LYS A 286 0.71 17.83 27.84
C LYS A 286 1.73 16.73 27.57
N LYS A 287 2.72 16.94 26.69
CA LYS A 287 3.68 15.93 26.20
C LYS A 287 3.00 14.65 25.70
N LYS A 288 1.85 14.79 25.01
CA LYS A 288 1.09 13.68 24.42
C LYS A 288 1.00 13.81 22.91
N GLN A 289 1.03 12.69 22.21
CA GLN A 289 0.76 12.62 20.78
C GLN A 289 -0.74 12.40 20.56
N ILE A 290 -1.41 13.38 19.98
CA ILE A 290 -2.85 13.32 19.69
C ILE A 290 -3.04 12.80 18.27
N ALA A 291 -3.99 11.90 18.05
CA ALA A 291 -4.35 11.45 16.71
C ALA A 291 -5.82 11.76 16.41
N ILE A 292 -6.09 12.22 15.19
CA ILE A 292 -7.44 12.49 14.68
C ILE A 292 -7.58 11.80 13.33
N ALA A 293 -8.57 10.93 13.18
CA ALA A 293 -8.86 10.24 11.92
C ALA A 293 -10.27 10.57 11.43
N LEU A 294 -10.52 10.77 10.13
CA LEU A 294 -11.91 10.90 9.68
C LEU A 294 -12.65 9.56 9.80
N PHE A 295 -13.98 9.62 9.90
CA PHE A 295 -14.79 8.42 9.95
C PHE A 295 -14.91 7.80 8.55
N SER A 296 -14.50 6.54 8.41
CA SER A 296 -14.55 5.84 7.12
C SER A 296 -16.00 5.59 6.71
N ARG A 297 -16.31 5.67 5.41
CA ARG A 297 -17.63 5.23 4.90
C ARG A 297 -17.81 3.71 4.97
N LEU A 298 -16.73 2.95 5.17
CA LEU A 298 -16.72 1.49 5.30
C LEU A 298 -17.05 1.02 6.72
N ASP A 299 -16.90 1.88 7.72
CA ASP A 299 -17.31 1.57 9.08
C ASP A 299 -18.85 1.48 9.13
N SER A 300 -19.37 0.42 9.76
CA SER A 300 -20.80 0.18 9.85
C SER A 300 -21.49 1.32 10.60
N ARG A 301 -22.21 2.16 9.86
CA ARG A 301 -23.02 3.25 10.44
C ARG A 301 -24.22 2.74 11.25
N SER A 302 -24.58 1.46 11.10
CA SER A 302 -25.74 0.85 11.75
C SER A 302 -25.67 0.80 13.28
N GLU A 303 -24.49 0.99 13.86
CA GLU A 303 -24.28 0.99 15.33
C GLU A 303 -24.49 2.37 15.98
N PHE A 304 -24.81 3.41 15.19
CA PHE A 304 -24.91 4.79 15.68
C PHE A 304 -26.29 5.40 15.40
N ASP A 305 -26.84 6.16 16.35
CA ASP A 305 -28.10 6.90 16.14
C ASP A 305 -27.89 8.27 15.44
N THR A 306 -26.67 8.80 15.50
CA THR A 306 -26.29 10.11 14.95
C THR A 306 -25.07 10.02 14.04
N LEU A 307 -24.93 10.97 13.12
CA LEU A 307 -23.86 10.94 12.09
C LEU A 307 -22.45 11.02 12.72
N PRO A 308 -21.61 9.98 12.60
CA PRO A 308 -20.21 10.07 13.02
C PRO A 308 -19.41 10.97 12.06
N LEU A 309 -18.59 11.87 12.62
CA LEU A 309 -17.80 12.84 11.86
C LEU A 309 -16.32 12.44 11.76
N PHE A 310 -15.67 12.21 12.90
CA PHE A 310 -14.26 11.86 13.01
C PHE A 310 -14.00 11.10 14.32
N LYS A 311 -12.82 10.53 14.43
CA LYS A 311 -12.30 9.71 15.52
C LYS A 311 -11.13 10.45 16.18
N VAL A 312 -11.01 10.36 17.50
CA VAL A 312 -9.91 10.98 18.26
C VAL A 312 -9.24 10.01 19.23
N LYS A 313 -7.94 10.17 19.44
CA LYS A 313 -7.11 9.37 20.36
C LYS A 313 -6.25 10.30 21.19
N ASN A 314 -6.05 9.94 22.46
CA ASN A 314 -5.24 10.70 23.44
C ASN A 314 -5.75 12.13 23.76
N ILE A 315 -7.03 12.41 23.53
CA ILE A 315 -7.74 13.63 23.95
C ILE A 315 -9.18 13.26 24.35
N GLU A 316 -9.71 13.92 25.37
CA GLU A 316 -11.09 13.71 25.83
C GLU A 316 -12.11 14.13 24.75
N SER A 317 -13.15 13.31 24.56
CA SER A 317 -14.18 13.54 23.54
C SER A 317 -15.00 14.82 23.76
N GLU A 318 -15.14 15.27 25.01
CA GLU A 318 -15.91 16.46 25.39
C GLU A 318 -15.06 17.75 25.44
N HIS A 319 -13.78 17.67 25.10
CA HIS A 319 -12.88 18.81 25.17
C HIS A 319 -13.32 19.95 24.23
N VAL A 320 -13.25 21.20 24.69
CA VAL A 320 -13.72 22.40 23.95
C VAL A 320 -13.16 22.48 22.52
N LEU A 321 -11.89 22.08 22.32
CA LEU A 321 -11.26 22.05 21.00
C LEU A 321 -11.91 21.03 20.05
N ILE A 322 -12.37 19.89 20.57
CA ILE A 322 -13.09 18.87 19.79
C ILE A 322 -14.49 19.37 19.45
N THR A 323 -15.18 20.05 20.36
CA THR A 323 -16.48 20.69 20.10
C THR A 323 -16.38 21.83 19.08
N LEU A 324 -15.27 22.57 19.05
CA LEU A 324 -15.03 23.55 18.00
C LEU A 324 -14.72 22.87 16.66
N LEU A 325 -14.02 21.74 16.69
CA LEU A 325 -13.65 20.97 15.50
C LEU A 325 -14.89 20.44 14.76
N THR A 326 -15.94 20.00 15.48
CA THR A 326 -17.20 19.56 14.85
C THR A 326 -17.86 20.68 14.03
N ARG A 327 -17.73 21.95 14.44
CA ARG A 327 -18.28 23.12 13.70
C ARG A 327 -17.56 23.40 12.37
N CYS A 328 -16.41 22.79 12.11
CA CYS A 328 -15.75 22.86 10.80
C CYS A 328 -16.41 21.99 9.74
N PHE A 329 -17.22 21.00 10.15
CA PHE A 329 -17.91 20.08 9.25
C PHE A 329 -19.31 20.61 8.97
N ARG A 330 -19.66 20.69 7.69
CA ARG A 330 -21.01 21.03 7.26
C ARG A 330 -21.74 19.77 6.81
N THR A 331 -22.86 19.46 7.44
CA THR A 331 -23.72 18.32 7.07
C THR A 331 -24.89 18.76 6.18
N GLY A 332 -25.57 17.79 5.58
CA GLY A 332 -26.86 17.99 4.92
C GLY A 332 -27.32 16.76 4.15
N ILE A 333 -28.50 16.85 3.54
CA ILE A 333 -29.11 15.76 2.75
C ILE A 333 -28.35 15.59 1.42
N ALA A 334 -27.98 14.34 1.12
CA ALA A 334 -27.34 13.99 -0.15
C ALA A 334 -28.29 14.26 -1.33
N THR A 335 -27.91 15.17 -2.22
CA THR A 335 -28.61 15.43 -3.48
C THR A 335 -27.79 14.81 -4.60
N GLN A 336 -27.81 13.48 -4.70
CA GLN A 336 -27.14 12.79 -5.81
C GLN A 336 -27.96 12.97 -7.09
N ARG A 337 -27.51 13.87 -7.97
CA ARG A 337 -27.80 13.73 -9.39
C ARG A 337 -26.85 12.68 -9.92
N HIS A 338 -27.24 11.41 -9.84
CA HIS A 338 -26.46 10.33 -10.44
C HIS A 338 -26.47 10.53 -11.95
N ILE A 339 -25.33 10.91 -12.50
CA ILE A 339 -25.12 10.91 -13.94
C ILE A 339 -24.69 9.49 -14.28
N ALA A 340 -25.53 8.76 -15.00
CA ALA A 340 -25.25 7.40 -15.46
C ALA A 340 -24.20 7.44 -16.60
N THR A 341 -22.92 7.49 -16.23
CA THR A 341 -21.79 7.56 -17.17
C THR A 341 -21.68 6.33 -18.07
N ASP A 342 -22.13 5.17 -17.57
CA ASP A 342 -22.30 3.92 -18.32
C ASP A 342 -23.23 4.10 -19.53
N ARG A 343 -24.38 4.79 -19.34
CA ARG A 343 -25.33 5.06 -20.44
C ARG A 343 -24.74 5.99 -21.49
N ILE A 344 -23.82 6.85 -21.09
CA ILE A 344 -23.13 7.78 -21.99
C ILE A 344 -22.15 7.02 -22.86
N ILE A 345 -21.31 6.19 -22.25
CA ILE A 345 -20.35 5.35 -22.96
C ILE A 345 -21.08 4.42 -23.93
N LYS A 346 -22.16 3.74 -23.47
CA LYS A 346 -23.00 2.90 -24.34
C LYS A 346 -23.63 3.68 -25.50
N GLY A 347 -24.05 4.92 -25.26
CA GLY A 347 -24.60 5.75 -26.32
C GLY A 347 -23.56 6.19 -27.35
N LEU A 348 -22.30 6.41 -26.94
CA LEU A 348 -21.19 6.68 -27.85
C LEU A 348 -20.76 5.45 -28.66
N LEU A 349 -20.82 4.26 -28.06
CA LEU A 349 -20.59 2.99 -28.74
C LEU A 349 -21.78 2.51 -29.57
N GLY A 350 -22.93 3.19 -29.47
CA GLY A 350 -24.20 2.73 -30.04
C GLY A 350 -24.13 2.49 -31.55
N ASP A 351 -23.53 3.42 -32.30
CA ASP A 351 -23.41 3.30 -33.76
C ASP A 351 -22.53 2.09 -34.15
N ALA A 352 -21.48 1.79 -33.37
CA ALA A 352 -20.64 0.60 -33.58
C ALA A 352 -21.38 -0.70 -33.23
N ILE A 353 -22.19 -0.70 -32.17
CA ILE A 353 -23.01 -1.86 -31.79
C ILE A 353 -24.08 -2.13 -32.85
N ASP A 354 -24.71 -1.08 -33.38
CA ASP A 354 -25.73 -1.19 -34.43
C ASP A 354 -25.12 -1.69 -35.76
N ALA A 355 -23.92 -1.19 -36.13
CA ALA A 355 -23.17 -1.66 -37.29
C ALA A 355 -22.74 -3.13 -37.16
N LEU A 356 -22.31 -3.53 -35.96
CA LEU A 356 -21.97 -4.93 -35.65
C LEU A 356 -23.20 -5.84 -35.71
N ALA A 357 -24.36 -5.36 -35.26
CA ALA A 357 -25.61 -6.12 -35.32
C ALA A 357 -26.12 -6.31 -36.76
N SER A 358 -25.94 -5.29 -37.61
CA SER A 358 -26.32 -5.29 -39.02
C SER A 358 -25.27 -5.91 -39.96
N ALA A 359 -24.11 -6.30 -39.42
CA ALA A 359 -22.98 -6.87 -40.16
C ALA A 359 -22.41 -5.93 -41.25
N ASP A 360 -22.50 -4.61 -41.05
CA ASP A 360 -21.90 -3.62 -41.95
C ASP A 360 -20.48 -3.25 -41.49
N ILE A 361 -19.48 -3.79 -42.18
CA ILE A 361 -18.06 -3.60 -41.87
C ILE A 361 -17.63 -2.14 -42.03
N ASN A 362 -18.11 -1.46 -43.08
CA ASN A 362 -17.67 -0.10 -43.37
C ASN A 362 -18.25 0.88 -42.34
N ALA A 363 -19.54 0.73 -42.04
CA ALA A 363 -20.19 1.51 -40.98
C ALA A 363 -19.55 1.23 -39.60
N PHE A 364 -19.12 -0.01 -39.35
CA PHE A 364 -18.43 -0.35 -38.10
C PHE A 364 -17.08 0.33 -37.98
N ASP A 365 -16.25 0.28 -39.02
CA ASP A 365 -14.93 0.91 -39.00
C ASP A 365 -15.03 2.44 -38.81
N GLU A 366 -15.96 3.09 -39.51
CA GLU A 366 -16.23 4.52 -39.36
C GLU A 366 -16.71 4.85 -37.94
N ALA A 367 -17.62 4.05 -37.39
CA ALA A 367 -18.15 4.25 -36.03
C ALA A 367 -17.05 4.08 -34.96
N ILE A 368 -16.15 3.10 -35.10
CA ILE A 368 -15.03 2.92 -34.16
C ILE A 368 -14.03 4.07 -34.27
N GLU A 369 -13.74 4.56 -35.48
CA GLU A 369 -12.84 5.71 -35.66
C GLU A 369 -13.41 6.99 -35.08
N GLY A 370 -14.70 7.25 -35.30
CA GLY A 370 -15.44 8.35 -34.68
C GLY A 370 -15.46 8.24 -33.16
N PHE A 371 -15.76 7.06 -32.62
CA PHE A 371 -15.71 6.79 -31.19
C PHE A 371 -14.32 7.08 -30.59
N CYS A 372 -13.25 6.52 -31.17
CA CYS A 372 -11.89 6.77 -30.68
C CYS A 372 -11.54 8.26 -30.72
N ARG A 373 -11.89 8.97 -31.80
CA ARG A 373 -11.68 10.42 -31.93
C ARG A 373 -12.40 11.18 -30.81
N ASP A 374 -13.66 10.89 -30.58
CA ASP A 374 -14.50 11.61 -29.62
C ASP A 374 -14.03 11.36 -28.18
N ILE A 375 -13.72 10.09 -27.83
CA ILE A 375 -13.13 9.71 -26.54
C ILE A 375 -11.81 10.43 -26.30
N THR A 376 -10.89 10.38 -27.25
CA THR A 376 -9.58 11.06 -27.14
C THR A 376 -9.79 12.56 -26.91
N THR A 377 -10.69 13.20 -27.67
CA THR A 377 -10.89 14.65 -27.61
C THR A 377 -11.37 15.12 -26.23
N PHE A 378 -12.36 14.47 -25.61
CA PHE A 378 -12.76 14.90 -24.27
C PHE A 378 -11.77 14.46 -23.19
N THR A 379 -11.13 13.29 -23.35
CA THR A 379 -10.16 12.80 -22.37
C THR A 379 -8.96 13.75 -22.30
N ASP A 380 -8.51 14.27 -23.45
CA ASP A 380 -7.45 15.28 -23.49
C ASP A 380 -7.86 16.60 -22.83
N GLY A 381 -9.15 16.96 -22.85
CA GLY A 381 -9.68 18.10 -22.11
C GLY A 381 -9.60 17.99 -20.58
N PHE A 382 -9.44 16.77 -20.03
CA PHE A 382 -9.31 16.56 -18.58
C PHE A 382 -7.89 16.22 -18.12
N ASN A 383 -6.91 16.26 -19.04
CA ASN A 383 -5.50 16.16 -18.68
C ASN A 383 -5.04 17.39 -17.90
N PHE A 384 -4.17 17.16 -16.93
CA PHE A 384 -3.43 18.20 -16.24
C PHE A 384 -2.01 17.72 -15.91
N ARG A 385 -1.11 18.66 -15.61
CA ARG A 385 0.27 18.36 -15.20
C ARG A 385 0.42 18.61 -13.71
N GLN A 386 0.95 17.61 -13.00
CA GLN A 386 1.33 17.72 -11.60
C GLN A 386 2.85 17.54 -11.50
N GLY A 387 3.58 18.66 -11.39
CA GLY A 387 5.04 18.64 -11.49
C GLY A 387 5.50 18.21 -12.89
N GLN A 388 6.30 17.14 -12.97
CA GLN A 388 6.80 16.57 -14.23
C GLN A 388 5.87 15.49 -14.82
N GLN A 389 4.85 15.03 -14.09
CA GLN A 389 3.96 13.95 -14.53
C GLN A 389 2.63 14.49 -15.07
N THR A 390 2.12 13.83 -16.11
CA THR A 390 0.76 14.08 -16.63
C THR A 390 -0.21 13.13 -15.95
N ASP A 391 -1.36 13.65 -15.50
CA ASP A 391 -2.45 12.84 -14.97
C ASP A 391 -3.80 13.28 -15.57
N ASN A 392 -4.83 12.47 -15.37
CA ASN A 392 -6.16 12.70 -15.92
C ASN A 392 -7.25 12.59 -14.84
N LEU A 393 -8.12 13.59 -14.76
CA LEU A 393 -9.19 13.60 -13.76
C LEU A 393 -10.28 12.54 -14.01
N LEU A 394 -10.35 11.93 -15.20
CA LEU A 394 -11.26 10.83 -15.50
C LEU A 394 -10.82 9.49 -14.88
N LEU A 395 -9.58 9.41 -14.37
CA LEU A 395 -9.08 8.28 -13.58
C LEU A 395 -9.50 8.34 -12.11
N LEU A 396 -10.15 9.42 -11.67
CA LEU A 396 -10.66 9.53 -10.32
C LEU A 396 -11.82 8.53 -10.13
N ALA A 397 -11.63 7.59 -9.21
CA ALA A 397 -12.69 6.74 -8.67
C ALA A 397 -13.30 7.40 -7.41
N ASP A 398 -14.56 7.08 -7.12
CA ASP A 398 -15.16 7.47 -5.83
C ASP A 398 -14.57 6.54 -4.75
N ASP A 399 -14.24 7.07 -3.56
CA ASP A 399 -13.53 6.33 -2.50
C ASP A 399 -14.30 5.13 -1.90
N ILE A 400 -15.46 4.76 -2.46
CA ILE A 400 -16.05 3.46 -2.19
C ILE A 400 -15.23 2.48 -3.01
N PHE A 401 -14.53 1.54 -2.36
CA PHE A 401 -13.66 0.51 -2.97
C PHE A 401 -14.29 -0.26 -4.17
N LEU A 402 -15.59 -0.09 -4.42
CA LEU A 402 -16.38 -0.71 -5.48
C LEU A 402 -16.72 0.22 -6.66
N ASP A 403 -16.64 1.55 -6.53
CA ASP A 403 -16.99 2.45 -7.63
C ASP A 403 -15.78 2.67 -8.55
N ARG A 404 -16.00 2.47 -9.85
CA ARG A 404 -14.95 2.51 -10.88
C ARG A 404 -14.83 3.93 -11.46
N SER A 405 -13.61 4.31 -11.85
CA SER A 405 -13.36 5.56 -12.56
C SER A 405 -14.11 5.60 -13.90
N PHE A 406 -14.23 6.78 -14.51
CA PHE A 406 -14.84 6.88 -15.83
C PHE A 406 -14.06 6.06 -16.88
N THR A 407 -12.73 6.14 -16.84
CA THR A 407 -11.84 5.38 -17.73
C THR A 407 -11.99 3.86 -17.53
N ASP A 408 -12.12 3.39 -16.29
CA ASP A 408 -12.37 1.96 -16.02
C ASP A 408 -13.73 1.50 -16.55
N LYS A 409 -14.76 2.32 -16.40
CA LYS A 409 -16.11 2.06 -16.94
C LYS A 409 -16.07 2.02 -18.47
N LEU A 410 -15.32 2.93 -19.10
CA LEU A 410 -15.10 2.95 -20.55
C LEU A 410 -14.51 1.63 -21.04
N TYR A 411 -13.40 1.20 -20.46
CA TYR A 411 -12.78 -0.06 -20.86
C TYR A 411 -13.66 -1.28 -20.53
N THR A 412 -14.44 -1.24 -19.44
CA THR A 412 -15.41 -2.31 -19.14
C THR A 412 -16.46 -2.47 -20.26
N GLU A 413 -16.94 -1.36 -20.83
CA GLU A 413 -17.85 -1.41 -21.97
C GLU A 413 -17.15 -1.87 -23.27
N LEU A 414 -15.87 -1.50 -23.47
CA LEU A 414 -15.06 -2.05 -24.56
C LEU A 414 -14.91 -3.57 -24.47
N TYR A 415 -14.70 -4.11 -23.28
CA TYR A 415 -14.67 -5.56 -23.08
C TYR A 415 -16.00 -6.24 -23.48
N GLN A 416 -17.14 -5.60 -23.24
CA GLN A 416 -18.43 -6.13 -23.72
C GLN A 416 -18.52 -6.09 -25.25
N LEU A 417 -18.04 -5.01 -25.88
CA LEU A 417 -17.96 -4.91 -27.34
C LEU A 417 -17.07 -6.02 -27.92
N PHE A 418 -15.91 -6.30 -27.31
CA PHE A 418 -15.02 -7.39 -27.74
C PHE A 418 -15.74 -8.74 -27.70
N ARG A 419 -16.46 -9.03 -26.61
CA ARG A 419 -17.27 -10.26 -26.49
C ARG A 419 -18.39 -10.37 -27.51
N GLN A 420 -18.96 -9.26 -27.96
CA GLN A 420 -19.96 -9.28 -29.04
C GLN A 420 -19.30 -9.46 -30.41
N ALA A 421 -18.16 -8.81 -30.64
CA ALA A 421 -17.43 -8.87 -31.90
C ALA A 421 -16.82 -10.25 -32.18
N VAL A 422 -16.32 -10.96 -31.16
CA VAL A 422 -15.73 -12.30 -31.33
C VAL A 422 -16.77 -13.32 -31.83
N ILE A 423 -18.06 -13.11 -31.55
CA ILE A 423 -19.13 -13.99 -32.01
C ILE A 423 -19.36 -13.81 -33.52
N ARG A 424 -18.97 -12.66 -34.10
CA ARG A 424 -19.13 -12.31 -35.53
C ARG A 424 -17.94 -12.72 -36.41
N ILE A 425 -17.03 -13.53 -35.90
CA ILE A 425 -15.89 -14.07 -36.69
C ILE A 425 -16.39 -14.90 -37.87
N ASP A 426 -17.53 -15.58 -37.72
CA ASP A 426 -18.22 -16.33 -38.78
C ASP A 426 -18.61 -15.46 -39.98
N VAL A 427 -18.87 -14.17 -39.75
CA VAL A 427 -19.19 -13.20 -40.81
C VAL A 427 -17.92 -12.57 -41.37
N SER A 428 -17.04 -12.05 -40.50
CA SER A 428 -15.79 -11.41 -40.89
C SER A 428 -14.87 -11.18 -39.69
N GLU A 429 -13.62 -11.60 -39.81
CA GLU A 429 -12.56 -11.35 -38.83
C GLU A 429 -12.30 -9.85 -38.59
N ARG A 430 -12.57 -8.98 -39.58
CA ARG A 430 -12.28 -7.54 -39.52
C ARG A 430 -12.97 -6.84 -38.35
N PHE A 431 -14.16 -7.29 -37.93
CA PHE A 431 -14.85 -6.74 -36.76
C PHE A 431 -14.01 -6.90 -35.49
N TYR A 432 -13.45 -8.10 -35.29
CA TYR A 432 -12.65 -8.38 -34.11
C TYR A 432 -11.25 -7.77 -34.20
N THR A 433 -10.62 -7.78 -35.38
CA THR A 433 -9.33 -7.11 -35.61
C THR A 433 -9.39 -5.63 -35.26
N LYS A 434 -10.45 -4.92 -35.68
CA LYS A 434 -10.62 -3.50 -35.35
C LYS A 434 -10.80 -3.29 -33.85
N CYS A 435 -11.56 -4.15 -33.18
CA CYS A 435 -11.76 -4.13 -31.73
C CYS A 435 -10.45 -4.31 -30.95
N MET A 436 -9.61 -5.29 -31.31
CA MET A 436 -8.32 -5.55 -30.64
C MET A 436 -7.40 -4.33 -30.67
N ASN A 437 -7.50 -3.49 -31.71
CA ASN A 437 -6.65 -2.31 -31.87
C ASN A 437 -7.17 -1.05 -31.14
N ILE A 438 -8.41 -1.07 -30.62
CA ILE A 438 -9.00 0.12 -29.95
C ILE A 438 -8.12 0.67 -28.82
N PRO A 439 -7.58 -0.15 -27.89
CA PRO A 439 -6.73 0.37 -26.81
C PRO A 439 -5.48 1.10 -27.34
N GLY A 440 -4.81 0.53 -28.35
CA GLY A 440 -3.64 1.14 -29.00
C GLY A 440 -3.99 2.44 -29.75
N MET A 441 -5.14 2.47 -30.42
CA MET A 441 -5.66 3.67 -31.10
C MET A 441 -5.98 4.79 -30.09
N LEU A 442 -6.59 4.46 -28.95
CA LEU A 442 -6.90 5.43 -27.90
C LEU A 442 -5.61 6.03 -27.32
N CYS A 443 -4.57 5.24 -27.09
CA CYS A 443 -3.30 5.74 -26.56
C CYS A 443 -2.52 6.58 -27.57
N SER A 444 -2.40 6.12 -28.82
CA SER A 444 -1.59 6.79 -29.85
C SER A 444 -2.12 8.17 -30.26
N LYS A 445 -3.44 8.37 -30.22
CA LYS A 445 -4.08 9.65 -30.57
C LYS A 445 -3.97 10.72 -29.47
N ARG A 446 -3.55 10.38 -28.25
CA ARG A 446 -3.51 11.30 -27.11
C ARG A 446 -2.42 12.35 -27.23
N GLU A 447 -2.71 13.58 -26.83
CA GLU A 447 -1.69 14.64 -26.72
C GLU A 447 -0.76 14.41 -25.53
N SER A 448 -1.34 14.02 -24.40
CA SER A 448 -0.63 13.67 -23.17
C SER A 448 -1.36 12.53 -22.47
N ILE A 449 -0.61 11.58 -21.92
CA ILE A 449 -1.16 10.35 -21.35
C ILE A 449 -0.42 9.99 -20.06
N SER A 450 -1.13 9.46 -19.07
CA SER A 450 -0.53 8.98 -17.84
C SER A 450 -0.17 7.49 -17.92
N PHE A 451 0.76 7.05 -17.06
CA PHE A 451 1.15 5.63 -16.99
C PHE A 451 -0.05 4.71 -16.73
N LYS A 452 -0.96 5.09 -15.81
CA LYS A 452 -2.16 4.31 -15.47
C LYS A 452 -3.09 4.09 -16.66
N GLU A 453 -3.22 5.07 -17.55
CA GLU A 453 -4.06 4.93 -18.76
C GLU A 453 -3.46 3.88 -19.70
N ILE A 454 -2.13 3.83 -19.82
CA ILE A 454 -1.45 2.84 -20.64
C ILE A 454 -1.52 1.45 -19.99
N GLN A 455 -1.36 1.34 -18.67
CA GLN A 455 -1.55 0.08 -17.95
C GLN A 455 -2.95 -0.50 -18.21
N LEU A 456 -4.01 0.32 -18.14
CA LEU A 456 -5.36 -0.10 -18.50
C LEU A 456 -5.44 -0.53 -19.97
N ALA A 457 -4.86 0.23 -20.90
CA ALA A 457 -4.89 -0.11 -22.32
C ALA A 457 -4.19 -1.45 -22.62
N LEU A 458 -3.02 -1.71 -22.03
CA LEU A 458 -2.30 -2.98 -22.15
C LEU A 458 -3.11 -4.13 -21.55
N MET A 459 -3.70 -3.95 -20.38
CA MET A 459 -4.56 -4.95 -19.73
C MET A 459 -5.76 -5.32 -20.61
N TYR A 460 -6.43 -4.34 -21.23
CA TYR A 460 -7.57 -4.62 -22.12
C TYR A 460 -7.16 -5.12 -23.50
N THR A 461 -5.94 -4.85 -23.94
CA THR A 461 -5.33 -5.54 -25.09
C THR A 461 -5.16 -7.02 -24.76
N PHE A 462 -4.60 -7.37 -23.60
CA PHE A 462 -4.56 -8.75 -23.11
C PHE A 462 -5.96 -9.38 -22.98
N TYR A 463 -6.98 -8.66 -22.48
CA TYR A 463 -8.33 -9.23 -22.44
C TYR A 463 -8.92 -9.55 -23.81
N SER A 464 -8.50 -8.84 -24.86
CA SER A 464 -8.88 -9.22 -26.22
C SER A 464 -8.24 -10.55 -26.66
N TRP A 465 -7.03 -10.87 -26.17
CA TRP A 465 -6.42 -12.20 -26.32
C TRP A 465 -7.19 -13.26 -25.53
N ASP A 466 -7.46 -13.02 -24.24
CA ASP A 466 -8.20 -13.96 -23.39
C ASP A 466 -9.58 -14.32 -23.98
N ILE A 467 -10.32 -13.34 -24.49
CA ILE A 467 -11.60 -13.57 -25.17
C ILE A 467 -11.41 -14.44 -26.41
N LEU A 468 -10.41 -14.14 -27.25
CA LEU A 468 -10.14 -14.86 -28.49
C LEU A 468 -9.75 -16.32 -28.24
N VAL A 469 -8.82 -16.56 -27.31
CA VAL A 469 -8.34 -17.89 -26.94
C VAL A 469 -9.48 -18.73 -26.36
N ARG A 470 -10.27 -18.19 -25.43
CA ARG A 470 -11.42 -18.89 -24.85
C ARG A 470 -12.47 -19.22 -25.90
N TRP A 471 -12.72 -18.31 -26.84
CA TRP A 471 -13.64 -18.56 -27.95
C TRP A 471 -13.12 -19.67 -28.86
N GLY A 472 -11.82 -19.67 -29.20
CA GLY A 472 -11.17 -20.72 -29.97
C GLY A 472 -11.31 -22.09 -29.29
N HIS A 473 -10.96 -22.16 -28.01
CA HIS A 473 -11.10 -23.38 -27.21
C HIS A 473 -12.55 -23.89 -27.17
N ALA A 474 -13.53 -23.01 -26.89
CA ALA A 474 -14.94 -23.39 -26.80
C ALA A 474 -15.53 -23.94 -28.12
N ASN A 475 -14.92 -23.60 -29.26
CA ASN A 475 -15.34 -24.04 -30.58
C ASN A 475 -14.41 -25.08 -31.22
N THR A 476 -13.46 -25.62 -30.46
CA THR A 476 -12.54 -26.68 -30.93
C THR A 476 -13.34 -27.84 -31.53
N GLY A 477 -13.02 -28.22 -32.78
CA GLY A 477 -13.69 -29.30 -33.51
C GLY A 477 -15.07 -28.97 -34.08
N ARG A 478 -15.59 -27.74 -33.87
CA ARG A 478 -16.86 -27.26 -34.46
C ARG A 478 -16.68 -26.24 -35.58
N LEU A 479 -15.48 -25.65 -35.68
CA LEU A 479 -15.16 -24.66 -36.70
C LEU A 479 -15.01 -25.34 -38.06
N ASP A 480 -15.57 -24.74 -39.11
CA ASP A 480 -15.23 -25.10 -40.48
C ASP A 480 -13.83 -24.61 -40.86
N LEU A 481 -13.34 -25.01 -42.05
CA LEU A 481 -11.99 -24.66 -42.50
C LEU A 481 -11.80 -23.13 -42.61
N THR A 482 -12.82 -22.40 -43.06
CA THR A 482 -12.75 -20.94 -43.26
C THR A 482 -12.72 -20.22 -41.91
N GLN A 483 -13.55 -20.63 -40.96
CA GLN A 483 -13.57 -20.13 -39.59
C GLN A 483 -12.27 -20.43 -38.86
N ARG A 484 -11.65 -21.60 -39.10
CA ARG A 484 -10.33 -21.91 -38.55
C ARG A 484 -9.25 -21.00 -39.11
N GLN A 485 -9.26 -20.74 -40.42
CA GLN A 485 -8.32 -19.80 -41.06
C GLN A 485 -8.49 -18.39 -40.50
N SER A 486 -9.73 -17.91 -40.34
CA SER A 486 -10.00 -16.60 -39.74
C SER A 486 -9.57 -16.52 -38.29
N TYR A 487 -9.77 -17.58 -37.51
CA TYR A 487 -9.25 -17.64 -36.15
C TYR A 487 -7.71 -17.53 -36.12
N GLU A 488 -6.99 -18.28 -36.96
CA GLU A 488 -5.53 -18.21 -37.04
C GLU A 488 -5.03 -16.84 -37.54
N ALA A 489 -5.75 -16.20 -38.46
CA ALA A 489 -5.47 -14.83 -38.87
C ALA A 489 -5.64 -13.84 -37.72
N LEU A 490 -6.66 -14.01 -36.87
CA LEU A 490 -6.86 -13.18 -35.68
C LEU A 490 -5.75 -13.37 -34.64
N LEU A 491 -5.22 -14.58 -34.45
CA LEU A 491 -4.07 -14.80 -33.58
C LEU A 491 -2.83 -14.05 -34.08
N ARG A 492 -2.55 -14.09 -35.39
CA ARG A 492 -1.48 -13.29 -36.01
C ARG A 492 -1.71 -11.79 -35.87
N ASN A 493 -2.93 -11.32 -36.13
CA ASN A 493 -3.29 -9.90 -35.95
C ASN A 493 -3.08 -9.44 -34.51
N PHE A 494 -3.36 -10.28 -33.50
CA PHE A 494 -3.06 -9.95 -32.11
C PHE A 494 -1.55 -9.81 -31.87
N VAL A 495 -0.73 -10.73 -32.39
CA VAL A 495 0.74 -10.67 -32.30
C VAL A 495 1.24 -9.35 -32.90
N GLU A 496 0.76 -8.98 -34.09
CA GLU A 496 1.11 -7.70 -34.74
C GLU A 496 0.72 -6.48 -33.88
N ILE A 497 -0.47 -6.50 -33.26
CA ILE A 497 -0.93 -5.42 -32.37
C ILE A 497 -0.07 -5.34 -31.12
N TRP A 498 0.25 -6.48 -30.49
CA TRP A 498 1.07 -6.54 -29.29
C TRP A 498 2.49 -6.04 -29.56
N GLU A 499 3.14 -6.54 -30.60
CA GLU A 499 4.47 -6.08 -31.01
C GLU A 499 4.47 -4.60 -31.43
N GLY A 500 3.40 -4.14 -32.09
CA GLY A 500 3.23 -2.74 -32.50
C GLY A 500 3.18 -1.74 -31.33
N TRP A 501 2.87 -2.18 -30.11
CA TRP A 501 2.91 -1.31 -28.94
C TRP A 501 4.30 -0.71 -28.72
N THR A 502 5.40 -1.43 -28.95
CA THR A 502 6.74 -0.91 -28.64
C THR A 502 7.07 0.35 -29.44
N ASP A 503 6.68 0.39 -30.71
CA ASP A 503 6.83 1.58 -31.56
C ASP A 503 5.86 2.70 -31.14
N GLY A 504 4.61 2.36 -30.82
CA GLY A 504 3.62 3.30 -30.28
C GLY A 504 4.08 3.96 -28.98
N LEU A 505 4.65 3.19 -28.05
CA LEU A 505 5.20 3.67 -26.79
C LEU A 505 6.39 4.59 -27.00
N LYS A 506 7.29 4.24 -27.92
CA LYS A 506 8.42 5.09 -28.30
C LYS A 506 7.95 6.43 -28.88
N TYR A 507 6.91 6.41 -29.72
CA TYR A 507 6.29 7.62 -30.25
C TYR A 507 5.66 8.49 -29.15
N ILE A 508 4.87 7.88 -28.26
CA ILE A 508 4.23 8.57 -27.11
C ILE A 508 5.28 9.19 -26.19
N SER A 509 6.35 8.47 -25.87
CA SER A 509 7.45 8.95 -25.04
C SER A 509 8.17 10.16 -25.67
N LYS A 510 8.50 10.09 -26.97
CA LYS A 510 9.10 11.21 -27.71
C LYS A 510 8.21 12.45 -27.69
N LYS A 511 6.89 12.28 -27.84
CA LYS A 511 5.91 13.38 -27.83
C LYS A 511 5.80 14.04 -26.45
N THR A 512 5.88 13.25 -25.38
CA THR A 512 5.69 13.72 -24.00
C THR A 512 6.97 14.11 -23.28
N GLY A 513 8.15 13.74 -23.83
CA GLY A 513 9.46 14.04 -23.25
C GLY A 513 9.83 13.20 -22.02
N GLY A 514 9.07 12.15 -21.70
CA GLY A 514 9.28 11.32 -20.51
C GLY A 514 10.03 10.03 -20.81
N GLN A 515 11.34 10.00 -20.57
CA GLN A 515 12.13 8.75 -20.61
C GLN A 515 11.67 7.75 -19.53
N GLN A 516 11.33 8.26 -18.33
CA GLN A 516 10.82 7.42 -17.23
C GLN A 516 9.49 6.74 -17.61
N LEU A 517 8.54 7.49 -18.19
CA LEU A 517 7.26 6.95 -18.64
C LEU A 517 7.46 5.81 -19.67
N TYR A 518 8.43 5.95 -20.58
CA TYR A 518 8.76 4.88 -21.53
C TYR A 518 9.21 3.60 -20.83
N HIS A 519 10.14 3.71 -19.88
CA HIS A 519 10.65 2.56 -19.16
C HIS A 519 9.59 1.90 -18.27
N ASP A 520 8.80 2.69 -17.56
CA ASP A 520 7.70 2.15 -16.72
C ASP A 520 6.67 1.42 -17.58
N THR A 521 6.35 1.96 -18.76
CA THR A 521 5.40 1.34 -19.68
C THR A 521 5.97 0.10 -20.37
N LEU A 522 7.25 0.11 -20.73
CA LEU A 522 7.92 -1.05 -21.31
C LEU A 522 8.03 -2.20 -20.30
N LYS A 523 8.23 -1.89 -19.02
CA LYS A 523 8.15 -2.85 -17.92
C LYS A 523 6.75 -3.47 -17.83
N GLU A 524 5.69 -2.67 -17.80
CA GLU A 524 4.31 -3.20 -17.75
C GLU A 524 4.00 -4.13 -18.94
N HIS A 525 4.44 -3.73 -20.14
CA HIS A 525 4.30 -4.53 -21.34
C HIS A 525 5.02 -5.88 -21.22
N LEU A 526 6.23 -5.91 -20.66
CA LEU A 526 6.95 -7.16 -20.39
C LEU A 526 6.23 -8.01 -19.33
N PHE A 527 5.77 -7.41 -18.24
CA PHE A 527 5.12 -8.10 -17.12
C PHE A 527 3.72 -8.65 -17.43
N THR A 528 3.14 -8.30 -18.57
CA THR A 528 1.85 -8.86 -19.04
C THR A 528 2.03 -10.16 -19.84
N LEU A 529 3.23 -10.45 -20.37
CA LEU A 529 3.49 -11.67 -21.16
C LEU A 529 3.19 -12.98 -20.41
N PRO A 530 3.50 -13.15 -19.11
CA PRO A 530 3.12 -14.34 -18.37
C PRO A 530 1.62 -14.64 -18.41
N ASP A 531 0.76 -13.60 -18.35
CA ASP A 531 -0.69 -13.77 -18.43
C ASP A 531 -1.12 -14.25 -19.83
N ILE A 532 -0.51 -13.71 -20.90
CA ILE A 532 -0.77 -14.13 -22.30
C ILE A 532 -0.46 -15.61 -22.49
N VAL A 533 0.72 -16.06 -22.02
CA VAL A 533 1.17 -17.44 -22.14
C VAL A 533 0.35 -18.38 -21.26
N ALA A 534 0.14 -18.03 -19.98
CA ALA A 534 -0.66 -18.84 -19.07
C ALA A 534 -2.10 -18.99 -19.60
N CYS A 535 -2.69 -17.93 -20.17
CA CYS A 535 -4.00 -17.98 -20.79
C CYS A 535 -4.07 -18.99 -21.95
N ALA A 536 -3.08 -18.96 -22.86
CA ALA A 536 -3.04 -19.86 -24.02
C ALA A 536 -2.87 -21.32 -23.59
N VAL A 537 -1.87 -21.60 -22.76
CA VAL A 537 -1.51 -22.97 -22.36
C VAL A 537 -2.60 -23.62 -21.51
N LEU A 538 -3.15 -22.90 -20.52
CA LEU A 538 -4.18 -23.45 -19.65
C LEU A 538 -5.55 -23.59 -20.34
N SER A 539 -5.77 -22.89 -21.45
CA SER A 539 -6.94 -23.12 -22.29
C SER A 539 -6.80 -24.38 -23.14
N GLY A 540 -5.59 -24.88 -23.40
CA GLY A 540 -5.35 -26.11 -24.16
C GLY A 540 -5.70 -26.03 -25.64
N GLU A 541 -5.74 -24.82 -26.22
CA GLU A 541 -5.90 -24.62 -27.67
C GLU A 541 -4.51 -24.51 -28.31
N SER A 542 -4.17 -25.42 -29.23
CA SER A 542 -2.79 -25.57 -29.71
C SER A 542 -2.28 -24.39 -30.52
N GLY A 543 -3.13 -23.75 -31.34
CA GLY A 543 -2.71 -22.66 -32.23
C GLY A 543 -2.26 -21.41 -31.49
N SER A 544 -2.89 -21.09 -30.36
CA SER A 544 -2.58 -19.91 -29.54
C SER A 544 -1.34 -20.11 -28.68
N VAL A 545 -0.99 -21.35 -28.32
CA VAL A 545 0.21 -21.65 -27.52
C VAL A 545 1.48 -21.31 -28.29
N ASP A 546 1.54 -21.69 -29.56
CA ASP A 546 2.68 -21.41 -30.45
C ASP A 546 2.97 -19.91 -30.51
N TRP A 547 1.94 -19.11 -30.79
CA TRP A 547 2.06 -17.65 -30.86
C TRP A 547 2.40 -17.01 -29.51
N ALA A 548 1.80 -17.48 -28.41
CA ALA A 548 2.04 -16.88 -27.10
C ALA A 548 3.48 -17.08 -26.61
N VAL A 549 4.01 -18.29 -26.78
CA VAL A 549 5.39 -18.61 -26.37
C VAL A 549 6.39 -17.91 -27.27
N ASP A 550 6.14 -17.86 -28.59
CA ASP A 550 6.98 -17.12 -29.52
C ASP A 550 7.00 -15.62 -29.19
N LEU A 551 5.84 -15.02 -28.88
CA LEU A 551 5.72 -13.62 -28.49
C LEU A 551 6.58 -13.27 -27.26
N MET A 552 6.58 -14.16 -26.26
CA MET A 552 7.39 -13.98 -25.06
C MET A 552 8.89 -14.09 -25.39
N ASN A 553 9.31 -15.13 -26.10
CA ASN A 553 10.71 -15.37 -26.43
C ASN A 553 11.29 -14.28 -27.37
N ARG A 554 10.48 -13.76 -28.30
CA ARG A 554 10.85 -12.72 -29.26
C ARG A 554 10.86 -11.30 -28.67
N TRP A 555 10.25 -11.10 -27.49
CA TRP A 555 10.00 -9.77 -26.95
C TRP A 555 11.24 -8.87 -26.89
N LEU A 556 12.39 -9.40 -26.48
CA LEU A 556 13.64 -8.64 -26.37
C LEU A 556 14.08 -8.06 -27.74
N HIS A 557 13.95 -8.85 -28.80
CA HIS A 557 14.26 -8.42 -30.16
C HIS A 557 13.34 -7.28 -30.63
N THR A 558 12.04 -7.43 -30.39
CA THR A 558 11.02 -6.45 -30.81
C THR A 558 11.14 -5.14 -30.02
N ALA A 559 11.24 -5.22 -28.69
CA ALA A 559 11.27 -4.06 -27.80
C ALA A 559 12.60 -3.28 -27.81
N ARG A 560 13.73 -3.94 -28.10
CA ARG A 560 15.09 -3.38 -28.00
C ARG A 560 15.85 -3.50 -29.32
N ARG A 561 15.17 -3.19 -30.43
CA ARG A 561 15.66 -3.26 -31.82
C ARG A 561 16.84 -2.33 -32.16
N SER A 562 17.17 -1.34 -31.32
CA SER A 562 18.25 -0.38 -31.60
C SER A 562 19.62 -1.05 -31.50
N ALA A 563 20.42 -0.92 -32.56
CA ALA A 563 21.82 -1.30 -32.64
C ALA A 563 22.73 -0.64 -31.58
N ASP A 564 22.20 0.28 -30.78
CA ASP A 564 22.85 0.81 -29.58
C ASP A 564 22.71 -0.19 -28.41
N SER A 565 23.23 -1.42 -28.59
CA SER A 565 23.71 -2.17 -27.45
C SER A 565 24.77 -1.29 -26.81
N HIS A 566 24.40 -0.55 -25.77
CA HIS A 566 25.40 0.12 -24.96
C HIS A 566 26.28 -1.01 -24.46
N ASN A 567 27.56 -0.98 -24.83
CA ASN A 567 28.54 -1.87 -24.26
C ASN A 567 28.38 -1.70 -22.75
N THR A 568 27.81 -2.70 -22.08
CA THR A 568 27.43 -2.64 -20.67
C THR A 568 28.66 -2.29 -19.83
N ALA A 569 29.84 -2.66 -20.35
CA ALA A 569 31.13 -2.53 -19.70
C ALA A 569 31.10 -3.18 -18.32
N LEU A 570 30.35 -4.27 -18.19
CA LEU A 570 30.18 -5.10 -17.00
C LEU A 570 30.80 -6.48 -17.24
N PHE A 571 31.23 -7.13 -16.16
CA PHE A 571 31.60 -8.55 -16.21
C PHE A 571 30.34 -9.41 -16.43
N SER A 572 30.50 -10.60 -17.00
CA SER A 572 29.37 -11.50 -17.29
C SER A 572 28.54 -11.88 -16.06
N TRP A 573 29.15 -11.95 -14.88
CA TRP A 573 28.46 -12.19 -13.62
C TRP A 573 27.69 -10.94 -13.13
N GLN A 574 28.22 -9.74 -13.39
CA GLN A 574 27.54 -8.48 -13.09
C GLN A 574 26.32 -8.30 -13.97
N GLU A 575 26.47 -8.55 -15.28
CA GLU A 575 25.35 -8.55 -16.22
C GLU A 575 24.27 -9.53 -15.78
N PHE A 576 24.65 -10.73 -15.32
CA PHE A 576 23.69 -11.75 -14.90
C PHE A 576 22.85 -11.33 -13.69
N ILE A 577 23.44 -10.67 -12.68
CA ILE A 577 22.73 -10.33 -11.44
C ILE A 577 21.94 -9.00 -11.52
N VAL A 578 22.00 -8.29 -12.66
CA VAL A 578 21.20 -7.06 -12.86
C VAL A 578 19.71 -7.38 -12.81
N THR A 579 19.04 -6.87 -11.78
CA THR A 579 17.60 -7.04 -11.52
C THR A 579 16.98 -5.71 -11.07
N GLN A 580 15.69 -5.70 -10.71
CA GLN A 580 15.05 -4.50 -10.16
C GLN A 580 15.73 -4.03 -8.87
N ALA A 581 16.28 -4.94 -8.06
CA ALA A 581 17.06 -4.60 -6.87
C ALA A 581 18.33 -3.79 -7.20
N THR A 582 18.99 -4.08 -8.33
CA THR A 582 20.12 -3.29 -8.84
C THR A 582 19.68 -1.90 -9.27
N LEU A 583 18.52 -1.78 -9.94
CA LEU A 583 17.98 -0.48 -10.36
C LEU A 583 17.52 0.40 -9.18
N ASP A 584 17.04 -0.23 -8.11
CA ASP A 584 16.59 0.44 -6.88
C ASP A 584 17.75 0.79 -5.93
N GLY A 585 18.99 0.37 -6.25
CA GLY A 585 20.18 0.63 -5.44
C GLY A 585 20.35 -0.30 -4.23
N GLU A 586 19.63 -1.43 -4.18
CA GLU A 586 19.79 -2.46 -3.14
C GLU A 586 21.01 -3.35 -3.40
N ILE A 587 21.36 -3.54 -4.68
CA ILE A 587 22.57 -4.25 -5.13
C ILE A 587 23.45 -3.21 -5.84
N VAL A 588 24.59 -2.86 -5.24
CA VAL A 588 25.49 -1.82 -5.75
C VAL A 588 26.83 -2.42 -6.11
N PHE A 589 27.25 -2.24 -7.37
CA PHE A 589 28.57 -2.66 -7.80
C PHE A 589 29.64 -1.66 -7.35
N SER A 590 30.59 -2.11 -6.53
CA SER A 590 31.77 -1.32 -6.17
C SER A 590 32.52 -0.87 -7.42
N PRO A 591 32.93 0.40 -7.55
CA PRO A 591 33.69 0.87 -8.71
C PRO A 591 34.94 0.05 -8.98
N GLU A 592 35.60 -0.44 -7.94
CA GLU A 592 36.81 -1.28 -8.05
C GLU A 592 36.54 -2.63 -8.73
N ASN A 593 35.30 -3.12 -8.63
CA ASN A 593 34.86 -4.38 -9.22
C ASN A 593 34.28 -4.21 -10.62
N THR A 594 34.30 -3.01 -11.22
CA THR A 594 33.83 -2.79 -12.59
C THR A 594 34.98 -2.74 -13.60
N PRO A 595 34.80 -3.21 -14.84
CA PRO A 595 35.80 -3.14 -15.90
C PRO A 595 36.38 -1.73 -16.14
N LEU A 596 35.56 -0.68 -15.95
CA LEU A 596 35.95 0.72 -16.18
C LEU A 596 36.47 1.44 -14.92
N ARG A 597 36.49 0.77 -13.76
CA ARG A 597 36.80 1.37 -12.46
C ARG A 597 36.03 2.66 -12.15
N LYS A 598 34.76 2.68 -12.56
CA LYS A 598 33.84 3.81 -12.42
C LYS A 598 32.49 3.33 -11.89
N PRO A 599 31.71 4.22 -11.26
CA PRO A 599 30.32 3.94 -10.91
C PRO A 599 29.53 3.55 -12.17
N VAL A 600 28.68 2.53 -12.04
CA VAL A 600 27.82 2.06 -13.13
C VAL A 600 26.66 3.04 -13.31
N GLU A 601 26.43 3.49 -14.54
CA GLU A 601 25.31 4.38 -14.84
C GLU A 601 24.02 3.60 -15.05
N PHE A 602 22.87 4.19 -14.72
CA PHE A 602 21.55 3.57 -14.92
C PHE A 602 21.31 3.11 -16.36
N SER A 603 21.81 3.87 -17.34
CA SER A 603 21.72 3.57 -18.78
C SER A 603 22.41 2.24 -19.16
N GLN A 604 23.51 1.89 -18.48
CA GLN A 604 24.30 0.67 -18.72
C GLN A 604 23.58 -0.58 -18.20
N LEU A 605 22.73 -0.44 -17.18
CA LEU A 605 22.00 -1.54 -16.55
C LEU A 605 20.72 -1.94 -17.30
N GLN A 606 20.12 -1.02 -18.06
CA GLN A 606 18.78 -1.22 -18.61
C GLN A 606 18.66 -2.46 -19.49
N ASP A 607 19.66 -2.70 -20.31
CA ASP A 607 19.61 -3.75 -21.32
C ASP A 607 19.76 -5.14 -20.68
N SER A 608 20.73 -5.29 -19.77
CA SER A 608 20.88 -6.48 -18.93
C SER A 608 19.63 -6.72 -18.07
N PHE A 609 19.05 -5.66 -17.49
CA PHE A 609 17.81 -5.75 -16.72
C PHE A 609 16.68 -6.38 -17.55
N TYR A 610 16.39 -5.88 -18.75
CA TYR A 610 15.30 -6.43 -19.58
C TYR A 610 15.57 -7.86 -20.04
N LYS A 611 16.83 -8.17 -20.41
CA LYS A 611 17.24 -9.53 -20.80
C LYS A 611 17.05 -10.53 -19.65
N ASN A 612 17.51 -10.17 -18.46
CA ASN A 612 17.40 -11.01 -17.26
C ASN A 612 15.95 -11.15 -16.82
N THR A 613 15.21 -10.05 -16.74
CA THR A 613 13.79 -10.06 -16.37
C THR A 613 12.98 -10.94 -17.31
N LEU A 614 13.25 -10.92 -18.62
CA LEU A 614 12.57 -11.83 -19.55
C LEU A 614 12.88 -13.31 -19.25
N THR A 615 14.14 -13.63 -18.93
CA THR A 615 14.54 -15.00 -18.55
C THR A 615 13.86 -15.44 -17.26
N ASP A 616 13.83 -14.56 -16.26
CA ASP A 616 13.18 -14.75 -14.96
C ASP A 616 11.68 -15.01 -15.13
N LEU A 617 11.00 -14.21 -15.96
CA LEU A 617 9.57 -14.39 -16.26
C LEU A 617 9.30 -15.69 -17.02
N ARG A 618 10.17 -16.12 -17.94
CA ARG A 618 10.05 -17.41 -18.64
C ARG A 618 10.08 -18.56 -17.64
N LEU A 619 11.00 -18.55 -16.67
CA LEU A 619 11.06 -19.56 -15.60
C LEU A 619 9.81 -19.54 -14.72
N LEU A 620 9.40 -18.37 -14.24
CA LEU A 620 8.20 -18.21 -13.40
C LEU A 620 6.94 -18.71 -14.12
N THR A 621 6.81 -18.40 -15.41
CA THR A 621 5.66 -18.79 -16.22
C THR A 621 5.64 -20.31 -16.41
N ALA A 622 6.78 -20.94 -16.73
CA ALA A 622 6.89 -22.39 -16.84
C ALA A 622 6.55 -23.10 -15.52
N ALA A 623 7.08 -22.62 -14.39
CA ALA A 623 6.78 -23.15 -13.07
C ALA A 623 5.29 -23.00 -12.70
N PHE A 624 4.70 -21.83 -12.99
CA PHE A 624 3.28 -21.58 -12.75
C PHE A 624 2.37 -22.51 -13.57
N ILE A 625 2.69 -22.75 -14.84
CA ILE A 625 1.90 -23.62 -15.71
C ILE A 625 1.89 -25.06 -15.19
N ILE A 626 3.07 -25.61 -14.83
CA ILE A 626 3.18 -26.98 -14.30
C ILE A 626 2.50 -27.12 -12.94
N SER A 627 2.38 -26.05 -12.16
CA SER A 627 1.64 -26.07 -10.88
C SER A 627 0.17 -26.43 -11.04
N LYS A 628 -0.38 -26.39 -12.27
CA LYS A 628 -1.78 -26.71 -12.53
C LYS A 628 -1.94 -28.21 -12.81
N PRO A 629 -2.75 -28.93 -12.03
CA PRO A 629 -2.84 -30.40 -12.09
C PRO A 629 -3.30 -30.92 -13.47
N ASP A 630 -4.16 -30.17 -14.16
CA ASP A 630 -4.69 -30.55 -15.48
C ASP A 630 -3.68 -30.30 -16.62
N ALA A 631 -2.63 -29.51 -16.38
CA ALA A 631 -1.67 -29.11 -17.42
C ALA A 631 -0.60 -30.17 -17.70
N VAL A 632 -0.18 -30.97 -16.71
CA VAL A 632 0.93 -31.93 -16.86
C VAL A 632 0.61 -33.07 -17.84
N GLN A 633 -0.67 -33.35 -18.10
CA GLN A 633 -1.11 -34.37 -19.06
C GLN A 633 -1.26 -33.83 -20.49
N ASN A 634 -1.12 -32.52 -20.70
CA ASN A 634 -1.36 -31.83 -21.95
C ASN A 634 -0.04 -31.68 -22.75
N LYS A 635 -0.06 -32.01 -24.05
CA LYS A 635 1.13 -31.97 -24.92
C LYS A 635 1.59 -30.55 -25.21
N GLU A 636 0.64 -29.63 -25.34
CA GLU A 636 0.87 -28.21 -25.54
C GLU A 636 1.57 -27.59 -24.31
N CYS A 637 1.28 -28.08 -23.10
CA CYS A 637 2.00 -27.70 -21.89
C CYS A 637 3.48 -28.14 -21.94
N GLN A 638 3.76 -29.37 -22.38
CA GLN A 638 5.13 -29.84 -22.54
C GLN A 638 5.90 -28.97 -23.54
N PHE A 639 5.30 -28.72 -24.70
CA PHE A 639 5.86 -27.87 -25.74
C PHE A 639 6.13 -26.43 -25.25
N ALA A 640 5.18 -25.84 -24.54
CA ALA A 640 5.33 -24.50 -24.00
C ALA A 640 6.47 -24.44 -22.98
N VAL A 641 6.53 -25.38 -22.04
CA VAL A 641 7.59 -25.45 -21.03
C VAL A 641 8.95 -25.64 -21.68
N SER A 642 9.10 -26.57 -22.63
CA SER A 642 10.39 -26.78 -23.30
C SER A 642 10.84 -25.51 -24.02
N THR A 643 9.97 -24.92 -24.82
CA THR A 643 10.26 -23.75 -25.65
C THR A 643 10.52 -22.50 -24.80
N LEU A 644 9.80 -22.31 -23.69
CA LEU A 644 10.07 -21.24 -22.72
C LEU A 644 11.42 -21.44 -22.03
N LEU A 645 11.83 -22.66 -21.70
CA LEU A 645 13.13 -22.90 -21.09
C LEU A 645 14.28 -22.76 -22.09
N ASP A 646 14.11 -23.27 -23.30
CA ASP A 646 15.12 -23.16 -24.37
C ASP A 646 15.28 -21.72 -24.86
N GLY A 647 14.22 -20.92 -24.81
CA GLY A 647 14.21 -19.54 -25.32
C GLY A 647 14.22 -19.49 -26.84
N SER A 648 13.86 -20.60 -27.48
CA SER A 648 13.80 -20.75 -28.92
C SER A 648 12.54 -20.11 -29.50
N LEU A 649 12.64 -19.60 -30.73
CA LEU A 649 11.50 -19.15 -31.51
C LEU A 649 10.79 -20.35 -32.16
N VAL A 650 9.47 -20.26 -32.28
CA VAL A 650 8.64 -21.24 -32.98
C VAL A 650 8.73 -20.98 -34.49
N GLU A 651 8.63 -19.72 -34.90
CA GLU A 651 8.87 -19.29 -36.28
C GLU A 651 10.25 -18.66 -36.42
N ASN A 652 11.23 -19.46 -36.86
CA ASN A 652 12.61 -19.02 -37.03
C ASN A 652 12.77 -18.12 -38.26
N THR A 653 13.23 -16.87 -38.10
CA THR A 653 13.44 -15.93 -39.23
C THR A 653 14.90 -15.85 -39.68
N GLY A 654 15.72 -16.85 -39.36
CA GLY A 654 17.07 -17.02 -39.90
C GLY A 654 18.21 -16.66 -38.95
N GLY A 655 17.95 -16.52 -37.65
CA GLY A 655 18.97 -16.46 -36.60
C GLY A 655 19.58 -15.08 -36.33
N PHE A 656 18.93 -14.00 -36.78
CA PHE A 656 19.35 -12.61 -36.51
C PHE A 656 18.66 -12.02 -35.28
N GLU A 657 17.78 -12.78 -34.63
CA GLU A 657 16.95 -12.32 -33.53
C GLU A 657 17.73 -12.24 -32.21
N ARG A 658 17.43 -11.20 -31.44
CA ARG A 658 18.04 -10.96 -30.13
C ARG A 658 17.21 -11.63 -29.03
N LEU A 659 17.67 -12.80 -28.58
CA LEU A 659 16.99 -13.62 -27.59
C LEU A 659 17.60 -13.47 -26.19
N SER A 660 16.83 -13.82 -25.16
CA SER A 660 17.32 -13.95 -23.77
C SER A 660 17.98 -15.32 -23.56
N ASP A 661 18.62 -15.52 -22.40
CA ASP A 661 19.45 -16.70 -22.18
C ASP A 661 18.61 -18.00 -22.12
N SER A 662 19.15 -19.10 -22.63
CA SER A 662 18.55 -20.44 -22.54
C SER A 662 18.80 -21.06 -21.17
N MET A 663 17.82 -21.76 -20.61
CA MET A 663 17.94 -22.55 -19.38
C MET A 663 18.01 -24.03 -19.72
N ALA A 664 19.19 -24.47 -20.18
CA ALA A 664 19.39 -25.81 -20.73
C ALA A 664 19.68 -26.84 -19.63
N THR A 665 20.24 -26.42 -18.50
CA THR A 665 20.70 -27.28 -17.41
C THR A 665 20.05 -26.94 -16.06
N SER A 666 20.10 -27.86 -15.09
CA SER A 666 19.67 -27.61 -13.70
C SER A 666 20.41 -26.44 -13.06
N THR A 667 21.71 -26.28 -13.37
CA THR A 667 22.52 -25.14 -12.92
C THR A 667 21.90 -23.82 -13.38
N ASP A 668 21.45 -23.72 -14.63
CA ASP A 668 20.81 -22.51 -15.15
C ASP A 668 19.48 -22.21 -14.42
N ILE A 669 18.67 -23.25 -14.17
CA ILE A 669 17.40 -23.11 -13.44
C ILE A 669 17.64 -22.60 -12.02
N ILE A 670 18.61 -23.18 -11.31
CA ILE A 670 18.94 -22.79 -9.93
C ILE A 670 19.56 -21.38 -9.89
N ASP A 671 20.43 -21.04 -10.82
CA ASP A 671 21.02 -19.69 -10.93
C ASP A 671 19.93 -18.62 -11.14
N VAL A 672 18.99 -18.86 -12.06
CA VAL A 672 17.86 -17.96 -12.32
C VAL A 672 16.90 -17.92 -11.13
N PHE A 673 16.68 -19.04 -10.44
CA PHE A 673 15.89 -19.08 -9.21
C PHE A 673 16.52 -18.23 -8.10
N ILE A 674 17.83 -18.33 -7.88
CA ILE A 674 18.56 -17.49 -6.92
C ILE A 674 18.43 -16.02 -7.32
N ARG A 675 18.60 -15.71 -8.62
CA ARG A 675 18.41 -14.34 -9.14
C ARG A 675 17.00 -13.81 -8.88
N LEU A 676 15.95 -14.61 -9.05
CA LEU A 676 14.58 -14.22 -8.74
C LEU A 676 14.40 -13.80 -7.27
N LEU A 677 15.06 -14.50 -6.34
CA LEU A 677 15.01 -14.18 -4.91
C LEU A 677 15.67 -12.83 -4.59
N THR A 678 16.60 -12.34 -5.42
CA THR A 678 17.31 -11.07 -5.14
C THR A 678 16.46 -9.84 -5.32
N TRP A 679 15.30 -9.93 -5.98
CA TRP A 679 14.41 -8.79 -6.22
C TRP A 679 12.95 -9.07 -5.91
N ASP A 680 12.67 -10.14 -5.16
CA ASP A 680 11.33 -10.36 -4.61
C ASP A 680 11.04 -9.42 -3.45
N LYS A 681 9.98 -8.63 -3.59
CA LYS A 681 9.53 -7.65 -2.58
C LYS A 681 8.13 -7.98 -2.08
N SER A 682 7.81 -9.26 -1.96
CA SER A 682 6.48 -9.78 -1.62
C SER A 682 5.88 -9.21 -0.33
N GLU A 683 6.71 -8.73 0.60
CA GLU A 683 6.26 -8.05 1.84
C GLU A 683 5.78 -6.60 1.65
N ARG A 684 6.17 -5.92 0.56
CA ARG A 684 5.75 -4.54 0.27
C ARG A 684 4.48 -4.54 -0.58
N ARG A 685 3.33 -4.24 0.03
CA ARG A 685 1.99 -4.20 -0.63
C ARG A 685 1.92 -3.38 -1.92
N ASP A 686 2.84 -2.43 -2.12
CA ASP A 686 2.81 -1.45 -3.21
C ASP A 686 3.71 -1.78 -4.43
N ALA A 687 4.54 -2.83 -4.36
CA ALA A 687 5.50 -3.14 -5.43
C ALA A 687 4.89 -3.97 -6.58
N THR A 688 4.09 -3.35 -7.47
CA THR A 688 3.33 -4.04 -8.54
C THR A 688 4.16 -4.97 -9.43
N ASN A 689 5.46 -4.70 -9.58
CA ASN A 689 6.37 -5.36 -10.51
C ASN A 689 7.44 -6.20 -9.78
N SER A 690 7.02 -7.16 -8.95
CA SER A 690 7.90 -8.13 -8.29
C SER A 690 7.45 -9.57 -8.62
N PRO A 691 8.36 -10.57 -8.60
CA PRO A 691 8.04 -11.96 -8.91
C PRO A 691 6.86 -12.51 -8.11
N GLY A 692 6.83 -12.30 -6.78
CA GLY A 692 5.73 -12.73 -5.93
C GLY A 692 4.38 -12.11 -6.30
N ASN A 693 4.38 -10.82 -6.71
CA ASN A 693 3.16 -10.16 -7.16
C ASN A 693 2.67 -10.66 -8.52
N ILE A 694 3.58 -11.03 -9.42
CA ILE A 694 3.23 -11.66 -10.71
C ILE A 694 2.59 -13.03 -10.47
N ILE A 695 3.15 -13.83 -9.57
CA ILE A 695 2.55 -15.13 -9.17
C ILE A 695 1.16 -14.92 -8.59
N ARG A 696 0.99 -13.93 -7.70
CA ARG A 696 -0.31 -13.58 -7.12
C ARG A 696 -1.32 -13.14 -8.18
N LYS A 697 -0.89 -12.36 -9.19
CA LYS A 697 -1.71 -11.93 -10.33
C LYS A 697 -2.14 -13.15 -11.16
N LEU A 698 -1.20 -13.99 -11.59
CA LEU A 698 -1.46 -15.24 -12.33
C LEU A 698 -2.39 -16.18 -11.56
N SER A 699 -2.15 -16.36 -10.27
CA SER A 699 -2.99 -17.15 -9.35
C SER A 699 -4.40 -16.58 -9.20
N SER A 700 -4.56 -15.26 -9.26
CA SER A 700 -5.87 -14.62 -9.19
C SER A 700 -6.65 -14.72 -10.51
N ALA A 701 -5.97 -14.61 -11.66
CA ALA A 701 -6.57 -14.62 -12.99
C ALA A 701 -6.86 -16.03 -13.51
N HIS A 702 -5.92 -16.97 -13.27
CA HIS A 702 -5.94 -18.34 -13.79
C HIS A 702 -6.03 -19.41 -12.69
N GLY A 703 -6.15 -19.03 -11.42
CA GLY A 703 -6.41 -19.98 -10.33
C GLY A 703 -7.89 -20.26 -10.11
N LYS A 704 -8.21 -21.11 -9.14
CA LYS A 704 -9.60 -21.43 -8.78
C LYS A 704 -10.35 -20.16 -8.35
N SER A 705 -11.54 -19.96 -8.90
CA SER A 705 -12.42 -18.85 -8.53
C SER A 705 -12.83 -18.97 -7.06
N LEU A 706 -12.57 -17.91 -6.29
CA LEU A 706 -12.99 -17.85 -4.89
C LEU A 706 -14.30 -17.06 -4.79
N VAL A 707 -15.34 -17.69 -4.27
CA VAL A 707 -16.57 -17.04 -3.81
C VAL A 707 -16.33 -16.46 -2.42
N SER A 708 -16.62 -15.16 -2.26
CA SER A 708 -16.53 -14.45 -0.98
C SER A 708 -17.35 -15.13 0.12
N GLY A 709 -16.86 -15.10 1.36
CA GLY A 709 -17.52 -15.69 2.53
C GLY A 709 -17.35 -17.20 2.72
N ARG A 710 -16.52 -17.86 1.89
CA ARG A 710 -16.17 -19.28 2.03
C ARG A 710 -14.68 -19.45 2.34
N THR A 711 -14.37 -20.40 3.21
CA THR A 711 -13.00 -20.84 3.48
C THR A 711 -12.63 -21.94 2.49
N TYR A 712 -11.55 -21.76 1.74
CA TYR A 712 -11.11 -22.71 0.72
C TYR A 712 -9.95 -23.55 1.24
N MET A 713 -10.07 -24.88 1.16
CA MET A 713 -8.95 -25.79 1.34
C MET A 713 -8.17 -25.88 0.03
N GLY A 714 -7.30 -24.90 -0.16
CA GLY A 714 -6.42 -24.76 -1.33
C GLY A 714 -5.80 -23.37 -1.32
N ARG A 715 -4.48 -23.29 -1.04
CA ARG A 715 -3.78 -22.01 -0.96
C ARG A 715 -3.71 -21.42 -2.38
N ARG A 716 -4.19 -20.20 -2.57
CA ARG A 716 -3.77 -19.40 -3.73
C ARG A 716 -2.27 -19.16 -3.59
N LEU A 717 -1.52 -19.40 -4.65
CA LEU A 717 -0.10 -19.06 -4.69
C LEU A 717 0.06 -17.57 -4.36
N GLY A 718 0.83 -17.27 -3.32
CA GLY A 718 1.01 -15.96 -2.73
C GLY A 718 2.43 -15.39 -2.92
N GLY A 719 3.41 -16.23 -3.24
CA GLY A 719 4.80 -15.83 -3.48
C GLY A 719 5.64 -16.89 -4.20
N ILE A 720 6.93 -16.62 -4.38
CA ILE A 720 7.88 -17.54 -5.03
C ILE A 720 8.00 -18.85 -4.25
N GLU A 721 7.94 -18.80 -2.92
CA GLU A 721 8.02 -19.96 -2.03
C GLU A 721 6.99 -21.05 -2.39
N ASP A 722 5.79 -20.66 -2.83
CA ASP A 722 4.74 -21.61 -3.20
C ASP A 722 5.02 -22.33 -4.54
N LEU A 723 5.97 -21.84 -5.35
CA LEU A 723 6.40 -22.45 -6.62
C LEU A 723 7.68 -23.29 -6.50
N ILE A 724 8.30 -23.37 -5.31
CA ILE A 724 9.50 -24.17 -5.07
C ILE A 724 9.34 -25.63 -5.54
N PRO A 725 8.21 -26.33 -5.30
CA PRO A 725 8.01 -27.69 -5.82
C PRO A 725 8.10 -27.78 -7.35
N GLN A 726 7.58 -26.78 -8.07
CA GLN A 726 7.65 -26.76 -9.54
C GLN A 726 9.03 -26.38 -10.05
N ILE A 727 9.75 -25.50 -9.35
CA ILE A 727 11.16 -25.22 -9.64
C ILE A 727 12.00 -26.50 -9.46
N ALA A 728 11.72 -27.28 -8.41
CA ALA A 728 12.35 -28.60 -8.21
C ALA A 728 12.07 -29.56 -9.39
N GLU A 729 10.82 -29.65 -9.86
CA GLU A 729 10.48 -30.46 -11.02
C GLU A 729 11.21 -30.02 -12.30
N LEU A 730 11.28 -28.70 -12.54
CA LEU A 730 11.98 -28.13 -13.69
C LEU A 730 13.49 -28.37 -13.64
N SER A 731 14.10 -28.30 -12.45
CA SER A 731 15.50 -28.62 -12.25
C SER A 731 15.79 -30.10 -12.55
N VAL A 732 14.90 -31.02 -12.18
CA VAL A 732 15.02 -32.46 -12.51
C VAL A 732 14.81 -32.70 -14.01
N LEU A 733 13.88 -31.97 -14.64
CA LEU A 733 13.63 -32.03 -16.08
C LEU A 733 14.89 -31.68 -16.89
N ARG A 734 15.59 -30.61 -16.50
CA ARG A 734 16.82 -30.11 -17.14
C ARG A 734 18.12 -30.68 -16.53
N CYS A 735 18.07 -31.83 -15.88
CA CYS A 735 19.27 -32.50 -15.37
C CYS A 735 20.26 -32.79 -16.50
N GLY A 736 21.43 -32.14 -16.43
CA GLY A 736 22.55 -32.37 -17.35
C GLY A 736 23.46 -33.51 -16.89
N ASP A 737 24.37 -33.92 -17.79
CA ASP A 737 25.33 -35.01 -17.50
C ASP A 737 26.43 -34.59 -16.51
N THR A 738 26.83 -33.32 -16.53
CA THR A 738 27.76 -32.69 -15.59
C THR A 738 27.07 -31.52 -14.91
N SER A 739 26.88 -31.61 -13.60
CA SER A 739 26.16 -30.61 -12.80
C SER A 739 27.10 -30.09 -11.71
N SER A 740 27.55 -28.84 -11.85
CA SER A 740 28.28 -28.12 -10.80
C SER A 740 27.79 -26.68 -10.73
N VAL A 741 28.03 -26.01 -9.61
CA VAL A 741 27.69 -24.58 -9.45
C VAL A 741 28.42 -23.74 -10.52
N SER A 742 27.70 -22.80 -11.14
CA SER A 742 28.25 -22.00 -12.24
C SER A 742 29.38 -21.07 -11.82
N HIS A 743 30.31 -20.79 -12.74
CA HIS A 743 31.37 -19.80 -12.50
C HIS A 743 30.84 -18.39 -12.23
N LYS A 744 29.68 -18.03 -12.82
CA LYS A 744 29.05 -16.73 -12.59
C LYS A 744 28.55 -16.61 -11.15
N MET A 745 27.91 -17.66 -10.62
CA MET A 745 27.44 -17.68 -9.25
C MET A 745 28.62 -17.65 -8.26
N LYS A 746 29.68 -18.43 -8.51
CA LYS A 746 30.91 -18.39 -7.70
C LYS A 746 31.51 -16.98 -7.64
N ALA A 747 31.50 -16.26 -8.77
CA ALA A 747 31.97 -14.87 -8.82
C ALA A 747 31.04 -13.88 -8.09
N ILE A 748 29.71 -14.06 -8.17
CA ILE A 748 28.73 -13.24 -7.44
C ILE A 748 28.95 -13.36 -5.94
N VAL A 749 29.03 -14.59 -5.44
CA VAL A 749 29.24 -14.87 -4.01
C VAL A 749 30.57 -14.28 -3.53
N ALA A 750 31.66 -14.47 -4.28
CA ALA A 750 32.98 -13.95 -3.94
C ALA A 750 33.10 -12.40 -4.02
N SER A 751 32.14 -11.73 -4.64
CA SER A 751 32.17 -10.27 -4.83
C SER A 751 31.51 -9.47 -3.69
N ASN A 752 30.89 -10.15 -2.72
CA ASN A 752 30.22 -9.58 -1.54
C ASN A 752 29.17 -8.50 -1.88
N VAL A 753 28.49 -8.64 -3.02
CA VAL A 753 27.46 -7.66 -3.48
C VAL A 753 26.08 -7.96 -2.87
N LEU A 754 25.89 -9.16 -2.32
CA LEU A 754 24.63 -9.58 -1.69
C LEU A 754 24.66 -9.21 -0.20
N SER A 755 23.59 -8.62 0.31
CA SER A 755 23.47 -8.33 1.74
C SER A 755 23.28 -9.62 2.55
N TYR A 756 23.68 -9.60 3.82
CA TYR A 756 23.50 -10.73 4.72
C TYR A 756 22.05 -11.22 4.82
N GLN A 757 21.08 -10.31 4.91
CA GLN A 757 19.66 -10.69 4.93
C GLN A 757 19.25 -11.42 3.65
N LEU A 758 19.78 -11.01 2.51
CA LEU A 758 19.51 -11.67 1.23
C LEU A 758 20.20 -13.03 1.15
N LEU A 759 21.44 -13.16 1.64
CA LEU A 759 22.14 -14.43 1.75
C LEU A 759 21.37 -15.44 2.61
N GLN A 760 20.87 -15.02 3.78
CA GLN A 760 20.01 -15.85 4.64
C GLN A 760 18.73 -16.29 3.92
N ASN A 761 18.08 -15.37 3.21
CA ASN A 761 16.87 -15.68 2.43
C ASN A 761 17.16 -16.71 1.33
N ILE A 762 18.28 -16.56 0.61
CA ILE A 762 18.72 -17.52 -0.41
C ILE A 762 18.95 -18.90 0.19
N VAL A 763 19.70 -19.00 1.31
CA VAL A 763 19.96 -20.28 1.99
C VAL A 763 18.66 -20.94 2.47
N GLY A 764 17.74 -20.18 3.07
CA GLY A 764 16.43 -20.71 3.50
C GLY A 764 15.59 -21.25 2.34
N ASN A 765 15.58 -20.56 1.20
CA ASN A 765 14.89 -21.00 0.00
C ASN A 765 15.58 -22.19 -0.69
N LEU A 766 16.92 -22.25 -0.70
CA LEU A 766 17.67 -23.40 -1.19
C LEU A 766 17.44 -24.65 -0.33
N SER A 767 17.33 -24.50 1.00
CA SER A 767 16.95 -25.59 1.90
C SER A 767 15.54 -26.10 1.63
N SER A 768 14.60 -25.17 1.39
CA SER A 768 13.23 -25.50 1.00
C SER A 768 13.18 -26.21 -0.36
N LEU A 769 13.99 -25.78 -1.33
CA LEU A 769 14.13 -26.41 -2.63
C LEU A 769 14.72 -27.82 -2.52
N HIS A 770 15.75 -28.00 -1.70
CA HIS A 770 16.36 -29.31 -1.45
C HIS A 770 15.36 -30.28 -0.83
N ASN A 771 14.61 -29.82 0.18
CA ASN A 771 13.54 -30.58 0.80
C ASN A 771 12.42 -30.93 -0.19
N ALA A 772 12.07 -30.01 -1.10
CA ALA A 772 11.10 -30.28 -2.16
C ALA A 772 11.61 -31.38 -3.10
N ILE A 773 12.85 -31.29 -3.59
CA ILE A 773 13.48 -32.33 -4.44
C ILE A 773 13.46 -33.69 -3.77
N ASN A 774 13.85 -33.77 -2.50
CA ASN A 774 13.90 -35.04 -1.77
C ASN A 774 12.50 -35.66 -1.56
N LYS A 775 11.45 -34.83 -1.52
CA LYS A 775 10.04 -35.26 -1.42
C LYS A 775 9.39 -35.59 -2.76
N LEU A 776 10.02 -35.25 -3.90
CA LEU A 776 9.46 -35.54 -5.21
C LEU A 776 9.36 -37.06 -5.42
N THR A 777 8.15 -37.51 -5.73
CA THR A 777 7.84 -38.89 -6.15
C THR A 777 7.86 -39.05 -7.67
N GLY A 778 7.83 -37.95 -8.41
CA GLY A 778 7.98 -37.83 -9.86
C GLY A 778 8.23 -36.36 -10.25
N ALA A 779 8.51 -36.09 -11.52
CA ALA A 779 8.63 -34.73 -12.05
C ALA A 779 7.94 -34.61 -13.41
N ALA A 780 7.37 -33.44 -13.70
CA ALA A 780 6.72 -33.18 -14.98
C ALA A 780 7.63 -33.50 -16.17
N PHE A 781 7.08 -34.26 -17.13
CA PHE A 781 7.74 -34.66 -18.38
C PHE A 781 9.03 -35.49 -18.24
N VAL A 782 9.28 -36.06 -17.07
CA VAL A 782 10.41 -36.97 -16.82
C VAL A 782 9.90 -38.40 -16.69
N ALA A 783 10.50 -39.33 -17.43
CA ALA A 783 10.15 -40.75 -17.34
C ALA A 783 10.60 -41.36 -16.00
N GLU A 784 9.76 -42.24 -15.43
CA GLU A 784 9.99 -42.85 -14.11
C GLU A 784 11.33 -43.60 -14.00
N ASN A 785 11.80 -44.19 -15.11
CA ASN A 785 13.03 -44.98 -15.15
C ASN A 785 14.32 -44.16 -14.93
N ILE A 786 14.32 -42.88 -15.30
CA ILE A 786 15.48 -41.98 -15.17
C ILE A 786 15.30 -40.95 -14.05
N PHE A 787 14.09 -40.83 -13.50
CA PHE A 787 13.74 -39.82 -12.51
C PHE A 787 14.61 -39.89 -11.25
N ASN A 788 14.79 -41.08 -10.65
CA ASN A 788 15.53 -41.22 -9.41
C ASN A 788 17.01 -40.83 -9.55
N GLU A 789 17.64 -41.17 -10.67
CA GLU A 789 19.03 -40.80 -10.96
C GLU A 789 19.17 -39.27 -11.09
N ARG A 790 18.30 -38.65 -11.88
CA ARG A 790 18.29 -37.19 -12.07
C ARG A 790 18.01 -36.45 -10.77
N ARG A 791 17.04 -36.91 -9.99
CA ARG A 791 16.71 -36.33 -8.67
C ARG A 791 17.91 -36.32 -7.74
N GLN A 792 18.67 -37.42 -7.70
CA GLN A 792 19.87 -37.53 -6.87
C GLN A 792 20.95 -36.54 -7.31
N LYS A 793 21.26 -36.48 -8.62
CA LYS A 793 22.23 -35.52 -9.17
C LYS A 793 21.89 -34.07 -8.86
N VAL A 794 20.61 -33.69 -8.97
CA VAL A 794 20.17 -32.33 -8.65
C VAL A 794 20.20 -32.07 -7.14
N SER A 795 19.89 -33.07 -6.31
CA SER A 795 20.00 -32.97 -4.84
C SER A 795 21.44 -32.67 -4.41
N GLU A 796 22.42 -33.36 -5.01
CA GLU A 796 23.85 -33.12 -4.79
C GLU A 796 24.28 -31.72 -5.27
N LEU A 797 23.78 -31.28 -6.44
CA LEU A 797 24.03 -29.93 -6.94
C LEU A 797 23.52 -28.84 -5.97
N ILE A 798 22.31 -28.98 -5.42
CA ILE A 798 21.77 -28.00 -4.46
C ILE A 798 22.61 -27.98 -3.19
N GLN A 799 23.12 -29.13 -2.74
CA GLN A 799 24.05 -29.15 -1.61
C GLN A 799 25.31 -28.33 -1.91
N GLU A 800 25.90 -28.43 -3.11
CA GLU A 800 27.06 -27.59 -3.51
C GLU A 800 26.70 -26.09 -3.46
N TYR A 801 25.49 -25.69 -3.87
CA TYR A 801 25.02 -24.30 -3.73
C TYR A 801 24.88 -23.89 -2.25
N GLN A 802 24.24 -24.72 -1.41
CA GLN A 802 24.08 -24.42 0.01
C GLN A 802 25.44 -24.26 0.69
N ASP A 803 26.38 -25.16 0.42
CA ASP A 803 27.73 -25.10 0.96
C ASP A 803 28.45 -23.81 0.51
N LEU A 804 28.33 -23.41 -0.76
CA LEU A 804 28.91 -22.17 -1.28
C LEU A 804 28.40 -20.93 -0.51
N PHE A 805 27.08 -20.81 -0.32
CA PHE A 805 26.48 -19.67 0.36
C PHE A 805 26.72 -19.68 1.86
N THR A 806 26.63 -20.83 2.52
CA THR A 806 26.92 -20.98 3.96
C THR A 806 28.38 -20.64 4.26
N ASN A 807 29.32 -21.15 3.46
CA ASN A 807 30.75 -20.81 3.61
C ASN A 807 31.00 -19.31 3.46
N GLN A 808 30.33 -18.64 2.51
CA GLN A 808 30.44 -17.19 2.36
C GLN A 808 29.90 -16.43 3.59
N ILE A 809 28.74 -16.83 4.11
CA ILE A 809 28.16 -16.25 5.33
C ILE A 809 29.14 -16.40 6.49
N GLU A 810 29.71 -17.59 6.68
CA GLU A 810 30.70 -17.84 7.72
C GLU A 810 31.94 -16.96 7.55
N GLN A 811 32.48 -16.83 6.33
CA GLN A 811 33.63 -15.96 6.06
C GLN A 811 33.32 -14.48 6.31
N GLU A 812 32.13 -14.00 5.97
CA GLU A 812 31.70 -12.62 6.26
C GLU A 812 31.57 -12.35 7.76
N ILE A 813 31.06 -13.33 8.53
CA ILE A 813 31.01 -13.26 9.99
C ILE A 813 32.42 -13.23 10.58
N ILE A 814 33.31 -14.12 10.12
CA ILE A 814 34.70 -14.20 10.61
C ILE A 814 35.46 -12.90 10.33
N ASN A 815 35.29 -12.30 9.14
CA ASN A 815 36.02 -11.09 8.76
C ASN A 815 35.40 -9.79 9.31
N SER A 816 34.19 -9.84 9.89
CA SER A 816 33.54 -8.65 10.41
C SER A 816 34.08 -8.25 11.79
N PRO A 817 34.40 -6.95 11.99
CA PRO A 817 34.86 -6.46 13.28
C PRO A 817 33.72 -6.42 14.30
N VAL A 818 34.07 -6.69 15.56
CA VAL A 818 33.14 -6.56 16.68
C VAL A 818 32.79 -5.08 16.88
N SER A 819 31.50 -4.78 16.99
CA SER A 819 31.01 -3.42 17.19
C SER A 819 31.11 -3.00 18.64
N SER A 820 31.93 -1.98 18.91
CA SER A 820 31.97 -1.33 20.22
C SER A 820 30.64 -0.68 20.60
N THR A 821 29.83 -0.27 19.61
CA THR A 821 28.52 0.36 19.86
C THR A 821 27.50 -0.66 20.32
N ILE A 822 27.46 -1.86 19.69
CA ILE A 822 26.58 -2.95 20.11
C ILE A 822 26.97 -3.42 21.51
N LEU A 823 28.27 -3.63 21.77
CA LEU A 823 28.75 -4.02 23.10
C LEU A 823 28.43 -2.97 24.17
N GLY A 824 28.57 -1.68 23.85
CA GLY A 824 28.21 -0.59 24.76
C GLY A 824 26.71 -0.57 25.08
N ASN A 825 25.85 -0.76 24.07
CA ASN A 825 24.40 -0.87 24.27
C ASN A 825 24.04 -2.11 25.09
N PHE A 826 24.66 -3.26 24.79
CA PHE A 826 24.48 -4.50 25.54
C PHE A 826 24.85 -4.32 27.02
N GLY A 827 26.02 -3.72 27.30
CA GLY A 827 26.45 -3.38 28.66
C GLY A 827 25.50 -2.43 29.39
N SER A 828 24.93 -1.44 28.69
CA SER A 828 23.95 -0.51 29.26
C SER A 828 22.64 -1.20 29.63
N VAL A 829 22.08 -2.02 28.73
CA VAL A 829 20.84 -2.78 28.97
C VAL A 829 21.02 -3.78 30.11
N VAL A 830 22.13 -4.51 30.13
CA VAL A 830 22.48 -5.44 31.23
C VAL A 830 22.62 -4.67 32.54
N SER A 831 23.28 -3.51 32.55
CA SER A 831 23.42 -2.65 33.76
C SER A 831 22.07 -2.16 34.28
N GLU A 832 21.12 -1.81 33.40
CA GLU A 832 19.77 -1.42 33.77
C GLU A 832 19.00 -2.58 34.42
N PHE A 833 18.99 -3.76 33.79
CA PHE A 833 18.36 -4.96 34.35
C PHE A 833 19.00 -5.38 35.68
N PHE A 834 20.33 -5.31 35.75
CA PHE A 834 21.08 -5.62 36.96
C PHE A 834 20.68 -4.68 38.10
N ASN A 835 20.71 -3.36 37.91
CA ASN A 835 20.30 -2.39 38.94
C ASN A 835 18.86 -2.62 39.42
N LYS A 836 17.95 -2.88 38.49
CA LYS A 836 16.54 -3.12 38.81
C LYS A 836 16.31 -4.41 39.61
N SER A 837 17.14 -5.42 39.38
CA SER A 837 17.01 -6.74 40.00
C SER A 837 17.87 -6.91 41.26
N LEU A 838 18.96 -6.15 41.40
CA LEU A 838 19.88 -6.22 42.54
C LEU A 838 19.16 -5.86 43.86
N ASN A 839 18.38 -4.78 43.87
CA ASN A 839 17.59 -4.35 45.03
C ASN A 839 16.52 -5.37 45.45
N LYS A 840 16.13 -6.28 44.55
CA LYS A 840 15.16 -7.34 44.85
C LYS A 840 15.82 -8.57 45.49
N ASN A 841 17.15 -8.68 45.40
CA ASN A 841 17.88 -9.77 46.04
C ASN A 841 17.95 -9.55 47.56
N MET A 842 17.64 -10.58 48.33
CA MET A 842 17.49 -10.47 49.78
C MET A 842 18.76 -9.99 50.50
N LEU A 843 19.95 -10.48 50.13
CA LEU A 843 21.20 -10.07 50.79
C LEU A 843 21.56 -8.61 50.51
N PHE A 844 21.38 -8.18 49.27
CA PHE A 844 21.63 -6.78 48.91
C PHE A 844 20.60 -5.84 49.54
N SER A 845 19.34 -6.28 49.72
CA SER A 845 18.30 -5.50 50.42
C SER A 845 18.60 -5.22 51.91
N LEU A 846 19.62 -5.87 52.49
CA LEU A 846 20.05 -5.63 53.86
C LEU A 846 20.86 -4.33 54.00
N PHE A 847 21.55 -3.89 52.95
CA PHE A 847 22.35 -2.66 52.96
C PHE A 847 21.46 -1.42 53.08
N GLY A 848 21.87 -0.47 53.91
CA GLY A 848 21.16 0.80 54.09
C GLY A 848 21.18 1.67 52.83
N ASN A 849 22.25 1.58 52.03
CA ASN A 849 22.40 2.30 50.77
C ASN A 849 23.15 1.44 49.74
N ILE A 850 22.65 1.40 48.50
CA ILE A 850 23.34 0.78 47.35
C ILE A 850 23.59 1.88 46.33
N THR A 851 24.86 2.22 46.09
CA THR A 851 25.22 3.35 45.23
C THR A 851 26.19 2.94 44.12
N PRO A 852 25.90 3.29 42.85
CA PRO A 852 26.90 3.27 41.79
C PRO A 852 27.84 4.46 41.99
N ALA A 853 29.10 4.19 42.35
CA ALA A 853 30.09 5.20 42.72
C ALA A 853 31.52 4.68 42.49
N PRO A 854 32.53 5.56 42.34
CA PRO A 854 33.93 5.12 42.32
C PRO A 854 34.29 4.41 43.63
N VAL A 855 34.90 3.24 43.51
CA VAL A 855 35.30 2.38 44.64
C VAL A 855 36.78 2.61 44.93
N GLU A 856 37.14 3.06 46.14
CA GLU A 856 38.53 3.33 46.55
C GLU A 856 39.19 2.09 47.20
N ASN A 857 38.43 1.27 47.93
CA ASN A 857 38.89 0.04 48.58
C ASN A 857 38.05 -1.17 48.15
N SER A 858 38.28 -1.67 46.93
CA SER A 858 37.54 -2.80 46.39
C SER A 858 37.78 -4.06 47.22
N ASN A 859 36.71 -4.66 47.76
CA ASN A 859 36.77 -5.93 48.48
C ASN A 859 36.01 -7.06 47.75
N ILE A 860 35.19 -6.72 46.75
CA ILE A 860 34.55 -7.65 45.82
C ILE A 860 35.12 -7.38 44.43
N MET A 861 35.70 -8.40 43.79
CA MET A 861 36.21 -8.28 42.44
C MET A 861 36.16 -9.64 41.73
N GLY A 862 35.54 -9.67 40.56
CA GLY A 862 35.43 -10.87 39.73
C GLY A 862 35.60 -10.58 38.24
N ARG A 863 36.06 -11.60 37.50
CA ARG A 863 36.09 -11.60 36.04
C ARG A 863 35.05 -12.56 35.51
N ILE A 864 34.33 -12.13 34.48
CA ILE A 864 33.19 -12.87 33.96
C ILE A 864 33.36 -13.11 32.47
N PHE A 865 32.97 -14.30 32.04
CA PHE A 865 33.09 -14.76 30.66
C PHE A 865 31.72 -15.26 30.17
N PHE A 866 31.27 -14.76 29.01
CA PHE A 866 30.08 -15.26 28.32
C PHE A 866 30.44 -15.62 26.88
N SER A 867 30.00 -16.78 26.40
CA SER A 867 30.12 -17.15 24.98
C SER A 867 28.90 -16.63 24.21
N MET A 868 29.14 -16.03 23.04
CA MET A 868 28.12 -15.49 22.15
C MET A 868 28.51 -15.70 20.69
N ASP A 869 27.53 -15.83 19.79
CA ASP A 869 27.81 -15.88 18.36
C ASP A 869 28.34 -14.52 17.87
N LYS A 870 29.45 -14.53 17.12
CA LYS A 870 30.08 -13.32 16.58
C LYS A 870 29.11 -12.49 15.71
N GLN A 871 28.16 -13.14 15.05
CA GLN A 871 27.13 -12.47 14.25
C GLN A 871 26.28 -11.47 15.07
N ASP A 872 26.06 -11.73 16.36
CA ASP A 872 25.19 -10.91 17.22
C ASP A 872 25.88 -9.64 17.74
N VAL A 873 27.21 -9.57 17.63
CA VAL A 873 28.05 -8.47 18.15
C VAL A 873 28.72 -7.64 17.05
N THR A 874 28.20 -7.71 15.82
CA THR A 874 28.74 -7.00 14.65
C THR A 874 27.71 -6.06 14.03
N ASP A 875 28.13 -4.88 13.56
CA ASP A 875 27.21 -3.87 12.99
C ASP A 875 26.54 -4.34 11.69
N ASN A 876 27.18 -5.25 10.96
CA ASN A 876 26.75 -5.69 9.62
C ASN A 876 25.58 -6.68 9.64
N PHE A 877 25.34 -7.38 10.76
CA PHE A 877 24.45 -8.56 10.80
C PHE A 877 23.32 -8.46 11.84
N SER A 878 23.19 -7.32 12.54
CA SER A 878 22.39 -7.18 13.76
C SER A 878 20.95 -7.72 13.65
N ARG A 879 20.75 -8.94 14.18
CA ARG A 879 19.48 -9.34 14.78
C ARG A 879 19.41 -8.65 16.13
N LYS A 880 18.25 -8.07 16.48
CA LYS A 880 18.04 -7.60 17.85
C LYS A 880 18.18 -8.81 18.77
N ILE A 881 19.23 -8.82 19.60
CA ILE A 881 19.34 -9.71 20.74
C ILE A 881 18.12 -9.39 21.61
N HIS A 882 17.17 -10.32 21.73
CA HIS A 882 15.99 -10.13 22.56
C HIS A 882 15.95 -11.28 23.56
N GLY A 883 16.36 -11.01 24.80
CA GLY A 883 16.17 -11.89 25.96
C GLY A 883 17.45 -12.47 26.57
N PHE A 884 18.61 -12.26 25.94
CA PHE A 884 19.90 -12.72 26.51
C PHE A 884 20.41 -11.77 27.60
N GLU A 885 20.08 -10.49 27.52
CA GLU A 885 20.52 -9.44 28.45
C GLU A 885 19.97 -9.64 29.87
N GLU A 886 18.71 -10.04 30.00
CA GLU A 886 18.06 -10.27 31.29
C GLU A 886 18.65 -11.50 32.00
N ASN A 887 18.85 -12.61 31.26
CA ASN A 887 19.50 -13.80 31.78
C ASN A 887 20.94 -13.52 32.22
N CYS A 888 21.68 -12.75 31.42
CA CYS A 888 23.03 -12.28 31.76
C CYS A 888 23.01 -11.49 33.08
N ALA A 889 22.13 -10.49 33.22
CA ALA A 889 22.01 -9.71 34.45
C ALA A 889 21.70 -10.56 35.70
N TYR A 890 20.86 -11.58 35.59
CA TYR A 890 20.58 -12.50 36.70
C TYR A 890 21.79 -13.36 37.09
N ALA A 891 22.55 -13.86 36.11
CA ALA A 891 23.79 -14.59 36.37
C ALA A 891 24.81 -13.70 37.11
N LEU A 892 24.96 -12.44 36.68
CA LEU A 892 25.81 -11.45 37.33
C LEU A 892 25.42 -11.22 38.80
N ILE A 893 24.14 -11.08 39.10
CA ILE A 893 23.66 -10.92 40.50
C ILE A 893 24.06 -12.13 41.35
N ASN A 894 23.99 -13.34 40.80
CA ASN A 894 24.34 -14.54 41.54
C ASN A 894 25.83 -14.59 41.90
N GLU A 895 26.73 -14.21 40.99
CA GLU A 895 28.17 -14.11 41.27
C GLU A 895 28.46 -13.06 42.35
N HIS A 896 27.86 -11.87 42.25
CA HIS A 896 27.98 -10.83 43.27
C HIS A 896 27.50 -11.29 44.67
N VAL A 897 26.45 -12.13 44.74
CA VAL A 897 26.03 -12.72 46.01
C VAL A 897 27.08 -13.69 46.56
N LEU A 898 27.69 -14.52 45.70
CA LEU A 898 28.70 -15.49 46.14
C LEU A 898 29.92 -14.77 46.72
N ASP A 899 30.40 -13.72 46.07
CA ASP A 899 31.51 -12.91 46.58
C ASP A 899 31.16 -12.19 47.89
N LEU A 900 29.93 -11.69 48.02
CA LEU A 900 29.47 -11.07 49.26
C LEU A 900 29.45 -12.09 50.41
N LEU A 901 29.02 -13.32 50.16
CA LEU A 901 29.05 -14.41 51.13
C LEU A 901 30.50 -14.81 51.47
N ASP A 902 31.41 -14.88 50.50
CA ASP A 902 32.83 -15.13 50.77
C ASP A 902 33.42 -14.05 51.68
N LEU A 903 33.11 -12.79 51.42
CA LEU A 903 33.54 -11.70 52.29
C LEU A 903 32.96 -11.79 53.69
N LEU A 904 31.66 -12.06 53.82
CA LEU A 904 31.01 -12.27 55.13
C LEU A 904 31.67 -13.42 55.90
N SER A 905 32.09 -14.48 55.20
CA SER A 905 32.83 -15.60 55.80
C SER A 905 34.15 -15.18 56.43
N ARG A 906 34.76 -14.07 56.01
CA ARG A 906 36.06 -13.62 56.54
C ARG A 906 35.93 -12.59 57.67
N GLN A 907 34.72 -12.13 57.96
CA GLN A 907 34.50 -11.09 58.97
C GLN A 907 34.53 -11.65 60.41
N PRO A 908 35.11 -10.91 61.37
CA PRO A 908 35.17 -11.33 62.76
C PRO A 908 33.78 -11.34 63.43
N ALA A 909 33.52 -12.36 64.24
CA ALA A 909 32.32 -12.47 65.07
C ALA A 909 32.61 -12.22 66.56
N GLN A 910 31.62 -11.69 67.28
CA GLN A 910 31.68 -11.44 68.72
C GLN A 910 31.67 -12.75 69.52
N ARG A 911 30.96 -13.77 69.03
CA ARG A 911 30.92 -15.12 69.61
C ARG A 911 31.01 -16.19 68.53
N TYR A 912 31.66 -17.30 68.88
CA TYR A 912 31.73 -18.51 68.07
C TYR A 912 31.06 -19.64 68.85
N ILE A 913 30.13 -20.35 68.22
CA ILE A 913 29.38 -21.44 68.83
C ILE A 913 29.45 -22.66 67.91
N ASP A 914 29.93 -23.79 68.44
CA ASP A 914 29.89 -25.06 67.71
C ASP A 914 28.45 -25.61 67.75
N VAL A 915 27.94 -26.05 66.61
CA VAL A 915 26.66 -26.74 66.47
C VAL A 915 26.84 -28.06 65.73
N THR A 916 26.01 -29.05 66.03
CA THR A 916 26.04 -30.39 65.42
C THR A 916 24.88 -30.63 64.45
N SER A 917 23.82 -29.84 64.55
CA SER A 917 22.64 -29.97 63.68
C SER A 917 21.88 -28.65 63.51
N PHE A 918 21.03 -28.57 62.48
CA PHE A 918 20.14 -27.44 62.24
C PHE A 918 19.15 -27.22 63.40
N THR A 919 18.70 -28.30 64.06
CA THR A 919 17.80 -28.21 65.22
C THR A 919 18.49 -27.58 66.42
N GLU A 920 19.76 -27.93 66.66
CA GLU A 920 20.57 -27.31 67.70
C GLU A 920 20.82 -25.83 67.39
N LEU A 921 21.16 -25.50 66.14
CA LEU A 921 21.32 -24.13 65.68
C LEU A 921 20.06 -23.28 65.91
N MET A 922 18.87 -23.80 65.57
CA MET A 922 17.60 -23.11 65.87
C MET A 922 17.37 -22.93 67.36
N SER A 923 17.64 -23.94 68.19
CA SER A 923 17.45 -23.84 69.64
C SER A 923 18.37 -22.79 70.27
N VAL A 924 19.62 -22.70 69.81
CA VAL A 924 20.58 -21.69 70.29
C VAL A 924 20.13 -20.28 69.88
N VAL A 925 19.56 -20.11 68.68
CA VAL A 925 18.99 -18.82 68.25
C VAL A 925 17.72 -18.50 69.04
N HIS A 926 16.84 -19.47 69.30
CA HIS A 926 15.61 -19.28 70.09
C HIS A 926 15.91 -18.78 71.51
N ASP A 927 16.92 -19.35 72.16
CA ASP A 927 17.31 -19.05 73.53
C ASP A 927 18.26 -17.84 73.66
N TYR A 928 18.62 -17.19 72.55
CA TYR A 928 19.52 -16.04 72.56
C TYR A 928 18.83 -14.76 73.05
N ASP A 929 19.20 -14.33 74.25
CA ASP A 929 18.55 -13.21 74.96
C ASP A 929 18.78 -11.83 74.29
N ASP A 930 19.83 -11.69 73.45
CA ASP A 930 20.21 -10.43 72.78
C ASP A 930 19.69 -10.32 71.31
N LEU A 931 18.65 -11.07 70.96
CA LEU A 931 17.99 -10.95 69.66
C LEU A 931 17.35 -9.56 69.48
N GLN A 932 17.67 -8.91 68.36
CA GLN A 932 17.16 -7.59 67.99
C GLN A 932 16.30 -7.66 66.73
N GLU A 933 15.48 -6.63 66.54
CA GLU A 933 14.68 -6.48 65.33
C GLU A 933 15.59 -6.26 64.13
N GLY A 934 15.35 -7.02 63.06
CA GLY A 934 16.23 -7.03 61.90
C GLY A 934 17.46 -7.94 62.06
N ASP A 935 17.48 -8.89 63.00
CA ASP A 935 18.47 -9.97 63.01
C ASP A 935 18.16 -11.00 61.91
N TYR A 936 19.20 -11.41 61.19
CA TYR A 936 19.20 -12.39 60.11
C TYR A 936 20.16 -13.53 60.42
N LEU A 937 19.67 -14.75 60.26
CA LEU A 937 20.48 -15.96 60.27
C LEU A 937 20.75 -16.35 58.81
N ILE A 938 22.01 -16.30 58.40
CA ILE A 938 22.48 -16.70 57.07
C ILE A 938 23.10 -18.08 57.19
N VAL A 939 22.57 -19.06 56.44
CA VAL A 939 23.05 -20.45 56.42
C VAL A 939 23.56 -20.78 55.01
N GLY A 940 24.82 -21.20 54.89
CA GLY A 940 25.46 -21.53 53.62
C GLY A 940 25.78 -23.03 53.44
N ASP A 941 25.93 -23.76 54.54
CA ASP A 941 26.29 -25.18 54.54
C ASP A 941 25.16 -26.07 54.00
N GLU A 942 25.53 -26.98 53.08
CA GLU A 942 24.62 -27.89 52.40
C GLU A 942 23.96 -28.89 53.36
N ARG A 943 24.68 -29.35 54.40
CA ARG A 943 24.14 -30.33 55.36
C ARG A 943 23.08 -29.69 56.26
N LEU A 944 23.31 -28.46 56.71
CA LEU A 944 22.32 -27.68 57.46
C LEU A 944 21.08 -27.37 56.61
N TRP A 945 21.27 -27.14 55.30
CA TRP A 945 20.15 -26.99 54.36
C TRP A 945 19.32 -28.26 54.18
N ASP A 946 19.97 -29.42 54.02
CA ASP A 946 19.28 -30.71 53.91
C ASP A 946 18.49 -31.01 55.18
N GLN A 947 19.10 -30.78 56.35
CA GLN A 947 18.42 -30.91 57.65
C GLN A 947 17.28 -29.89 57.82
N PHE A 948 17.44 -28.66 57.32
CA PHE A 948 16.35 -27.69 57.27
C PHE A 948 15.19 -28.16 56.39
N ASN A 949 15.46 -28.72 55.21
CA ASN A 949 14.41 -29.22 54.32
C ASN A 949 13.68 -30.42 54.92
N GLU A 950 14.41 -31.32 55.58
CA GLU A 950 13.83 -32.45 56.31
C GLU A 950 12.98 -31.94 57.50
N TYR A 951 13.46 -30.96 58.26
CA TYR A 951 12.72 -30.32 59.33
C TYR A 951 11.47 -29.59 58.81
N ARG A 952 11.57 -28.85 57.70
CA ARG A 952 10.45 -28.14 57.05
C ARG A 952 9.37 -29.12 56.59
N ALA A 953 9.76 -30.19 55.89
CA ALA A 953 8.83 -31.20 55.38
C ALA A 953 8.09 -31.93 56.52
N ASN A 954 8.76 -32.13 57.67
CA ASN A 954 8.20 -32.87 58.80
C ASN A 954 7.38 -32.01 59.78
N THR A 955 7.56 -30.68 59.78
CA THR A 955 7.03 -29.80 60.85
C THR A 955 6.16 -28.65 60.34
N ILE A 956 6.41 -28.12 59.14
CA ILE A 956 5.78 -26.87 58.66
C ILE A 956 4.56 -27.10 57.76
N ASP A 957 4.49 -28.27 57.10
CA ASP A 957 3.36 -28.65 56.24
C ASP A 957 2.28 -29.49 56.95
N SER A 958 2.47 -29.82 58.24
CA SER A 958 1.48 -30.56 59.06
C SER A 958 0.71 -29.65 60.02
N VAL A 959 -0.59 -29.55 59.78
CA VAL A 959 -1.54 -28.60 60.36
C VAL A 959 -1.75 -28.73 61.88
N GLU A 960 -1.82 -27.55 62.54
CA GLU A 960 -2.43 -27.17 63.83
C GLU A 960 -1.77 -27.63 65.16
N GLY A 961 -1.20 -26.64 65.88
CA GLY A 961 -1.37 -26.58 67.34
C GLY A 961 -0.13 -26.56 68.24
N LYS A 962 1.07 -26.23 67.75
CA LYS A 962 2.23 -25.90 68.61
C LYS A 962 2.89 -24.60 68.16
N GLU A 963 3.35 -23.81 69.14
CA GLU A 963 4.22 -22.66 68.86
C GLU A 963 5.59 -23.19 68.40
N ASP A 964 5.70 -23.48 67.11
CA ASP A 964 6.96 -23.95 66.55
C ASP A 964 7.97 -22.81 66.45
N ILE A 965 9.24 -23.16 66.75
CA ILE A 965 10.39 -22.25 66.76
C ILE A 965 10.60 -21.61 65.37
N LEU A 966 10.08 -22.20 64.29
CA LEU A 966 10.19 -21.72 62.92
C LEU A 966 8.81 -21.42 62.31
N PHE A 967 8.62 -20.24 61.71
CA PHE A 967 7.32 -19.83 61.15
C PHE A 967 7.47 -18.90 59.93
N TYR A 968 6.39 -18.65 59.19
CA TYR A 968 6.35 -17.65 58.11
C TYR A 968 5.75 -16.33 58.59
N ASP A 969 6.38 -15.20 58.24
CA ASP A 969 5.76 -13.88 58.43
C ASP A 969 4.72 -13.54 57.33
N GLU A 970 4.10 -12.36 57.43
CA GLU A 970 3.09 -11.88 56.47
C GLU A 970 3.62 -11.76 55.03
N ASP A 971 4.94 -11.61 54.85
CA ASP A 971 5.63 -11.56 53.56
C ASP A 971 6.08 -12.96 53.07
N ARG A 972 5.65 -14.04 53.75
CA ARG A 972 6.06 -15.43 53.52
C ARG A 972 7.58 -15.66 53.63
N LYS A 973 8.29 -14.88 54.44
CA LYS A 973 9.69 -15.14 54.78
C LYS A 973 9.76 -16.03 56.02
N VAL A 974 10.72 -16.94 56.01
CA VAL A 974 10.94 -17.87 57.12
C VAL A 974 11.61 -17.12 58.27
N GLN A 975 11.06 -17.24 59.47
CA GLN A 975 11.51 -16.59 60.70
C GLN A 975 11.72 -17.65 61.78
N ILE A 976 12.74 -17.43 62.62
CA ILE A 976 12.98 -18.15 63.87
C ILE A 976 12.42 -17.29 65.00
N ARG A 977 11.54 -17.85 65.81
CA ARG A 977 10.99 -17.20 67.01
C ARG A 977 12.05 -17.18 68.09
N GLY A 978 12.36 -16.02 68.66
CA GLY A 978 13.13 -15.89 69.91
C GLY A 978 12.22 -15.60 71.11
N LYS A 979 12.81 -15.43 72.30
CA LYS A 979 12.06 -15.14 73.54
C LYS A 979 11.28 -13.81 73.51
N GLU A 980 11.84 -12.77 72.90
CA GLU A 980 11.19 -11.45 72.79
C GLU A 980 11.00 -10.95 71.34
N LYS A 981 11.92 -11.28 70.43
CA LYS A 981 11.90 -10.87 69.01
C LYS A 981 12.22 -12.05 68.09
N SER A 982 11.78 -11.97 66.82
CA SER A 982 12.08 -12.99 65.80
C SER A 982 13.29 -12.64 64.94
N CYS A 983 13.93 -13.66 64.38
CA CYS A 983 15.08 -13.57 63.48
C CYS A 983 14.71 -14.11 62.10
N SER A 984 15.03 -13.39 61.04
CA SER A 984 14.77 -13.84 59.66
C SER A 984 15.80 -14.86 59.20
N LEU A 985 15.37 -15.93 58.54
CA LEU A 985 16.25 -16.99 58.04
C LEU A 985 16.49 -16.83 56.54
N TYR A 986 17.76 -16.78 56.14
CA TYR A 986 18.22 -16.82 54.75
C TYR A 986 19.09 -18.05 54.55
N ILE A 987 18.70 -18.94 53.65
CA ILE A 987 19.49 -20.13 53.32
C ILE A 987 19.84 -20.12 51.85
N ARG A 988 21.13 -20.29 51.57
CA ARG A 988 21.63 -20.47 50.20
C ARG A 988 22.54 -21.71 50.20
N PRO A 989 22.02 -22.90 49.85
CA PRO A 989 22.83 -24.10 49.80
C PRO A 989 23.93 -23.95 48.75
N HIS A 990 25.01 -24.72 48.90
CA HIS A 990 26.20 -24.75 48.03
C HIS A 990 27.20 -23.60 48.26
N PHE A 991 27.28 -23.07 49.49
CA PHE A 991 28.33 -22.11 49.85
C PHE A 991 29.05 -22.52 51.14
N ASP A 992 29.94 -23.51 51.02
CA ASP A 992 30.66 -24.17 52.12
C ASP A 992 31.62 -23.27 52.91
N ALA A 993 31.87 -22.04 52.45
CA ALA A 993 32.70 -21.09 53.20
C ALA A 993 31.95 -20.45 54.38
N ILE A 994 30.61 -20.51 54.41
CA ILE A 994 29.80 -20.10 55.57
C ILE A 994 28.99 -21.29 56.09
N ASP A 995 29.32 -21.74 57.30
CA ASP A 995 28.50 -22.69 58.04
C ASP A 995 27.14 -22.05 58.38
N ALA A 996 27.09 -21.15 59.38
CA ALA A 996 25.95 -20.27 59.61
C ALA A 996 26.33 -19.03 60.45
N VAL A 997 25.65 -17.92 60.24
CA VAL A 997 25.97 -16.62 60.87
C VAL A 997 24.73 -15.85 61.28
N LEU A 998 24.69 -15.36 62.52
CA LEU A 998 23.67 -14.42 63.01
C LEU A 998 24.19 -12.98 62.93
N VAL A 999 23.52 -12.14 62.17
CA VAL A 999 23.91 -10.75 61.90
C VAL A 999 22.70 -9.81 62.02
N ASN A 1000 22.87 -8.58 62.49
CA ASN A 1000 21.79 -7.59 62.44
C ASN A 1000 21.83 -6.82 61.11
N LYS A 1001 20.68 -6.37 60.60
CA LYS A 1001 20.61 -5.52 59.38
C LYS A 1001 21.52 -4.30 59.48
N ASN A 1002 21.65 -3.69 60.66
CA ASN A 1002 22.51 -2.53 60.87
C ASN A 1002 24.00 -2.81 60.62
N TYR A 1003 24.41 -4.09 60.57
CA TYR A 1003 25.76 -4.50 60.17
C TYR A 1003 26.07 -4.15 58.71
N PHE A 1004 25.07 -4.12 57.83
CA PHE A 1004 25.24 -3.81 56.41
C PHE A 1004 25.06 -2.31 56.18
N GLU A 1005 26.18 -1.58 56.10
CA GLU A 1005 26.15 -0.12 56.04
C GLU A 1005 25.91 0.38 54.62
N GLU A 1006 26.86 0.13 53.71
CA GLU A 1006 26.80 0.59 52.32
C GLU A 1006 27.38 -0.46 51.37
N TYR A 1007 26.75 -0.62 50.21
CA TYR A 1007 27.30 -1.38 49.09
C TYR A 1007 27.56 -0.44 47.91
N LYS A 1008 28.83 -0.22 47.59
CA LYS A 1008 29.25 0.59 46.43
C LYS A 1008 29.60 -0.31 45.27
N ILE A 1009 29.15 0.04 44.08
CA ILE A 1009 29.45 -0.68 42.85
C ILE A 1009 30.19 0.28 41.94
N LYS A 1010 31.35 -0.14 41.43
CA LYS A 1010 32.09 0.65 40.46
C LYS A 1010 31.24 0.85 39.22
N SER A 1011 31.04 2.10 38.84
CA SER A 1011 30.34 2.49 37.62
C SER A 1011 31.18 3.48 36.83
N GLU A 1012 31.29 3.27 35.52
CA GLU A 1012 31.91 4.22 34.59
C GLU A 1012 30.79 5.00 33.89
N GLY A 1013 30.42 6.16 34.45
CA GLY A 1013 29.25 6.92 33.97
C GLY A 1013 27.93 6.30 34.43
N GLU A 1014 27.02 6.00 33.49
CA GLU A 1014 25.73 5.33 33.76
C GLU A 1014 25.80 3.79 33.68
N ASN A 1015 26.91 3.22 33.20
CA ASN A 1015 27.08 1.77 33.01
C ASN A 1015 27.90 1.14 34.15
N ILE A 1016 27.44 -0.02 34.61
CA ILE A 1016 28.15 -0.86 35.61
C ILE A 1016 29.05 -1.87 34.92
N PHE A 1017 28.57 -2.47 33.83
CA PHE A 1017 29.31 -3.48 33.09
C PHE A 1017 29.76 -2.93 31.73
N THR A 1018 31.06 -3.06 31.47
CA THR A 1018 31.67 -2.80 30.17
C THR A 1018 32.20 -4.11 29.62
N PHE A 1019 31.58 -4.58 28.54
CA PHE A 1019 31.96 -5.83 27.88
C PHE A 1019 32.96 -5.57 26.76
N ASN A 1020 34.02 -6.36 26.76
CA ASN A 1020 34.97 -6.47 25.67
C ASN A 1020 34.88 -7.87 25.06
N ALA A 1021 35.28 -8.03 23.81
CA ALA A 1021 35.20 -9.31 23.10
C ALA A 1021 36.60 -9.86 22.79
N GLU A 1022 36.79 -11.15 23.03
CA GLU A 1022 37.95 -11.94 22.58
C GLU A 1022 37.46 -13.10 21.72
N GLU A 1023 38.22 -13.47 20.69
CA GLU A 1023 37.89 -14.63 19.86
C GLU A 1023 38.18 -15.92 20.64
N VAL A 1024 37.28 -16.91 20.51
CA VAL A 1024 37.46 -18.21 21.16
C VAL A 1024 38.43 -19.05 20.35
N ASP A 1025 39.51 -19.53 20.98
CA ASP A 1025 40.51 -20.37 20.33
C ASP A 1025 39.87 -21.60 19.66
N GLY A 1026 40.10 -21.74 18.35
CA GLY A 1026 39.58 -22.85 17.54
C GLY A 1026 38.11 -22.71 17.12
N LYS A 1027 37.42 -21.62 17.46
CA LYS A 1027 36.02 -21.36 17.09
C LYS A 1027 35.80 -19.91 16.63
N PRO A 1028 36.12 -19.56 15.37
CA PRO A 1028 36.13 -18.17 14.89
C PRO A 1028 34.74 -17.53 14.72
N LEU A 1029 33.66 -18.32 14.85
CA LEU A 1029 32.27 -17.87 14.85
C LEU A 1029 31.73 -17.58 16.26
N GLU A 1030 32.44 -17.99 17.31
CA GLU A 1030 32.10 -17.72 18.71
C GLU A 1030 33.04 -16.64 19.27
N ILE A 1031 32.48 -15.74 20.08
CA ILE A 1031 33.22 -14.73 20.83
C ILE A 1031 32.99 -14.92 22.31
N ALA A 1032 34.06 -14.75 23.09
CA ALA A 1032 34.01 -14.64 24.53
C ALA A 1032 33.90 -13.16 24.92
N LEU A 1033 32.77 -12.77 25.48
CA LEU A 1033 32.61 -11.48 26.13
C LEU A 1033 33.22 -11.54 27.52
N HIS A 1034 34.16 -10.64 27.79
CA HIS A 1034 34.75 -10.45 29.10
C HIS A 1034 34.30 -9.13 29.73
N SER A 1035 33.89 -9.19 30.99
CA SER A 1035 33.65 -8.02 31.82
C SER A 1035 34.29 -8.21 33.18
N GLN A 1036 34.66 -7.11 33.82
CA GLN A 1036 35.11 -7.09 35.19
C GLN A 1036 34.13 -6.28 36.02
N TYR A 1037 33.89 -6.71 37.25
CA TYR A 1037 33.14 -5.92 38.23
C TYR A 1037 33.98 -5.72 39.47
N GLU A 1038 33.79 -4.56 40.09
CA GLU A 1038 34.41 -4.17 41.34
C GLU A 1038 33.34 -3.60 42.25
N GLY A 1039 33.37 -4.00 43.52
CA GLY A 1039 32.44 -3.52 44.53
C GLY A 1039 33.10 -3.40 45.89
N GLU A 1040 32.52 -2.56 46.73
CA GLU A 1040 32.90 -2.38 48.12
C GLU A 1040 31.67 -2.61 49.01
N ALA A 1041 31.69 -3.70 49.76
CA ALA A 1041 30.75 -3.96 50.84
C ALA A 1041 31.33 -3.42 52.16
N VAL A 1042 30.68 -2.41 52.73
CA VAL A 1042 31.05 -1.81 54.01
C VAL A 1042 30.19 -2.42 55.11
N PHE A 1043 30.86 -3.00 56.11
CA PHE A 1043 30.23 -3.59 57.27
C PHE A 1043 30.54 -2.81 58.55
N SER A 1044 29.53 -2.55 59.38
CA SER A 1044 29.68 -1.79 60.62
C SER A 1044 29.77 -2.72 61.85
N GLY A 1045 30.97 -2.84 62.42
CA GLY A 1045 31.21 -3.61 63.65
C GLY A 1045 31.57 -5.09 63.40
N GLN A 1046 31.09 -5.97 64.29
CA GLN A 1046 31.36 -7.42 64.25
C GLN A 1046 30.05 -8.21 64.16
N ILE A 1047 30.09 -9.34 63.48
CA ILE A 1047 29.01 -10.33 63.42
C ILE A 1047 28.61 -10.73 64.86
N LYS A 1048 27.32 -10.91 65.16
CA LYS A 1048 26.88 -11.27 66.52
C LYS A 1048 27.36 -12.66 66.92
N ILE A 1049 27.02 -13.66 66.12
CA ILE A 1049 27.39 -15.05 66.37
C ILE A 1049 27.80 -15.69 65.06
N ARG A 1050 28.90 -16.42 65.08
CA ARG A 1050 29.22 -17.39 64.05
C ARG A 1050 29.01 -18.79 64.60
N PHE A 1051 28.28 -19.59 63.86
CA PHE A 1051 28.09 -21.00 64.14
C PHE A 1051 29.08 -21.81 63.31
N THR A 1052 29.80 -22.72 63.95
CA THR A 1052 30.73 -23.64 63.29
C THR A 1052 30.18 -25.06 63.37
N LEU A 1053 30.09 -25.75 62.23
CA LEU A 1053 29.54 -27.10 62.21
C LEU A 1053 30.61 -28.10 62.66
N ARG A 1054 30.36 -28.82 63.76
CA ARG A 1054 31.30 -29.81 64.29
C ARG A 1054 31.27 -31.08 63.45
N ASN A 1055 32.42 -31.42 62.83
CA ASN A 1055 32.61 -32.71 62.20
C ASN A 1055 32.88 -33.77 63.28
N ASP A 1056 31.92 -34.65 63.57
CA ASP A 1056 32.13 -35.83 64.41
C ASP A 1056 32.96 -36.88 63.66
N SER A 1057 34.28 -36.64 63.58
CA SER A 1057 35.28 -37.68 63.35
C SER A 1057 36.67 -37.22 63.82
N VAL A 1058 37.00 -37.49 65.08
CA VAL A 1058 38.39 -37.55 65.55
C VAL A 1058 38.80 -39.02 65.64
N SER A 1059 39.75 -39.45 64.79
CA SER A 1059 40.61 -40.59 65.11
C SER A 1059 42.06 -40.15 65.09
N SER A 1060 42.67 -40.22 66.28
CA SER A 1060 44.07 -39.97 66.59
C SER A 1060 45.08 -40.65 65.65
N GLN A 1061 46.19 -39.99 65.33
CA GLN A 1061 47.57 -40.37 65.72
C GLN A 1061 48.65 -39.71 64.85
N ALA A 1062 49.68 -39.20 65.54
CA ALA A 1062 51.08 -39.09 65.17
C ALA A 1062 51.49 -38.29 63.90
N LEU A 1063 52.10 -37.11 64.14
CA LEU A 1063 53.26 -36.67 63.37
C LEU A 1063 54.43 -37.63 63.63
N PRO A 1064 55.22 -37.96 62.59
CA PRO A 1064 56.62 -37.55 62.66
C PRO A 1064 57.18 -37.03 61.32
N GLY A 1065 58.06 -36.03 61.45
CA GLY A 1065 59.33 -35.93 60.71
C GLY A 1065 59.33 -35.39 59.27
N GLU A 1066 60.10 -34.31 59.08
CA GLU A 1066 61.23 -34.16 58.14
C GLU A 1066 61.14 -34.94 56.80
N ASP A 1067 61.36 -34.38 55.61
CA ASP A 1067 62.43 -33.46 55.23
C ASP A 1067 62.20 -32.90 53.81
N ALA A 1068 62.93 -31.81 53.55
CA ALA A 1068 63.24 -31.12 52.30
C ALA A 1068 62.93 -31.79 50.93
N SER A 1069 62.24 -31.07 50.04
CA SER A 1069 62.81 -30.40 48.85
C SER A 1069 61.73 -29.63 48.07
#